data_AF-A0A4D5RXC1-F1
#
_entry.id   AF-A0A4D5RXC1-F1
#
_cell.length_a   1.000
_cell.length_b   1.000
_cell.length_c   1.000
_cell.angle_alpha   90.00
_cell.angle_beta   90.00
_cell.angle_gamma   90.00
#
_symmetry.space_group_name_H-M   'P 1'
#
loop_
_entity.id
_entity.type
_entity.pdbx_description
1 polymer ?
#
loop_
_entity_poly.entity_id
_entity_poly.type
_entity_poly.pdbx_seq_one_letter_code
_entity_poly.pdbx_strand_id
1 'polypeptide(L)'
;MSELLLTAIVSEFTRVVSADMLNKLSGLVAKWESAKIPGTRDLMNLTVILMVQSGTGDLRFLAQVLDIAAGESDFSKSLLPTVQSAAGILLDSVLLEMQHRVYAGSGDIPLLLALERRLNDVCAWLDTRCGPRTLWLWNVLALMCVHSKEKTCVTVLSHLLCRSTGGPTELLLFQGLVHQVEVVHVNSLPHTLSHLMAELRSGRVPDPARLVRNLQTLAASPQSGPRVSTAVCQSAEVLAEQMRLTSAPEYADLLAELLSTSVRPEAMSPTAVVKVASSAVAYFFSVVCRPEWYNGGRKFQAACVCMRLLSTLCVRPAAQQLALRDLLRGSLNEEVSWRFGSSPRKREVRRTTPFVALLEENQKFATSINFPQSPSSIVRVGVIGSGLRSVVPPPAIAAEQVVLNKQLLLETLTACCALPWVNDQPAPRTSPVAGMKIVALLLVEMVSSDVMFNGLPWPDEDFLKVTMERDLHIQAMFVEHPVLWDLLHLVASVRPSLCYCSVLLRAVMAVAMTHWRNCQEKAAANSPKHLETTRRVLRIMSEGQLLPPPMTSTSEILELLTPFEVFCLLQDIWQYMRDNVPSPALFAPQKNGAAGGGQLWREFKPDNGDRKYLERLRMIMISNIETCGPVFQKFFSID
;
A
#
# COMPACT_ATOMS: atom_id res chain seq x y z
N MET A 1 14.84 60.80 -7.17
CA MET A 1 15.36 61.00 -5.79
C MET A 1 16.47 59.98 -5.57
N SER A 2 17.57 60.37 -4.92
CA SER A 2 18.78 59.54 -4.80
C SER A 2 18.52 58.28 -3.95
N GLU A 3 18.92 57.10 -4.43
CA GLU A 3 18.93 55.83 -3.67
C GLU A 3 19.66 55.96 -2.31
N LEU A 4 20.59 56.91 -2.19
CA LEU A 4 21.33 57.22 -0.97
C LEU A 4 20.44 57.81 0.14
N LEU A 5 19.41 58.58 -0.21
CA LEU A 5 18.48 59.14 0.76
C LEU A 5 17.53 58.06 1.28
N LEU A 6 17.14 57.13 0.40
CA LEU A 6 16.27 56.02 0.72
C LEU A 6 16.95 54.99 1.64
N THR A 7 18.20 54.62 1.32
CA THR A 7 19.06 53.76 2.15
C THR A 7 19.29 54.36 3.53
N ALA A 8 19.55 55.67 3.62
CA ALA A 8 19.72 56.37 4.89
C ALA A 8 18.43 56.37 5.73
N ILE A 9 17.27 56.63 5.12
CA ILE A 9 15.98 56.62 5.84
C ILE A 9 15.62 55.22 6.33
N VAL A 10 15.76 54.18 5.50
CA VAL A 10 15.42 52.79 5.88
C VAL A 10 16.35 52.26 6.98
N SER A 11 17.66 52.53 6.88
CA SER A 11 18.63 52.10 7.89
C SER A 11 18.50 52.85 9.22
N GLU A 12 18.30 54.17 9.19
CA GLU A 12 18.10 54.97 10.40
C GLU A 12 16.74 54.72 11.05
N PHE A 13 15.68 54.44 10.28
CA PHE A 13 14.37 54.11 10.84
C PHE A 13 14.43 52.88 11.75
N THR A 14 15.07 51.80 11.30
CA THR A 14 15.21 50.59 12.13
C THR A 14 16.03 50.81 13.41
N ARG A 15 16.89 51.84 13.44
CA ARG A 15 17.73 52.22 14.59
C ARG A 15 17.05 53.20 15.56
N VAL A 16 16.15 54.04 15.05
CA VAL A 16 15.57 55.18 15.77
C VAL A 16 14.13 54.91 16.24
N VAL A 17 13.43 53.91 15.71
CA VAL A 17 12.02 53.69 16.08
C VAL A 17 11.86 53.13 17.50
N SER A 18 11.17 53.90 18.35
CA SER A 18 10.65 53.48 19.66
C SER A 18 9.16 53.77 19.77
N ALA A 19 8.43 53.02 20.60
CA ALA A 19 6.98 53.21 20.81
C ALA A 19 6.62 54.65 21.21
N ASP A 20 7.43 55.28 22.06
CA ASP A 20 7.25 56.66 22.50
C ASP A 20 7.38 57.67 21.36
N MET A 21 8.27 57.43 20.40
CA MET A 21 8.43 58.30 19.23
C MET A 21 7.27 58.16 18.25
N LEU A 22 6.80 56.94 17.99
CA LEU A 22 5.64 56.71 17.12
C LEU A 22 4.36 57.32 17.70
N ASN A 23 4.15 57.19 19.01
CA ASN A 23 3.00 57.80 19.69
C ASN A 23 3.08 59.33 19.68
N LYS A 24 4.27 59.92 19.93
CA LYS A 24 4.48 61.39 19.82
C LYS A 24 4.27 61.91 18.40
N LEU A 25 4.74 61.16 17.39
CA LEU A 25 4.51 61.49 15.98
C LEU A 25 3.02 61.46 15.63
N SER A 26 2.26 60.47 16.11
CA SER A 26 0.80 60.43 15.91
C SER A 26 0.10 61.65 16.50
N GLY A 27 0.52 62.11 17.68
CA GLY A 27 0.00 63.31 18.33
C GLY A 27 0.38 64.62 17.60
N LEU A 28 1.52 64.65 16.92
CA LEU A 28 1.94 65.80 16.09
C LEU A 28 1.20 65.83 14.75
N VAL A 29 1.02 64.68 14.10
CA VAL A 29 0.26 64.55 12.85
C VAL A 29 -1.21 64.93 13.06
N ALA A 30 -1.84 64.48 14.16
CA ALA A 30 -3.20 64.90 14.51
C ALA A 30 -3.33 66.42 14.70
N LYS A 31 -2.30 67.05 15.28
CA LYS A 31 -2.24 68.52 15.39
C LYS A 31 -2.06 69.20 14.02
N TRP A 32 -1.27 68.62 13.11
CA TRP A 32 -1.08 69.14 11.75
C TRP A 32 -2.34 69.02 10.88
N GLU A 33 -3.08 67.92 11.00
CA GLU A 33 -4.38 67.76 10.35
C GLU A 33 -5.42 68.75 10.87
N SER A 34 -5.45 68.97 12.20
CA SER A 34 -6.33 69.99 12.81
C SER A 34 -6.00 71.42 12.36
N ALA A 35 -4.75 71.66 11.96
CA ALA A 35 -4.26 72.94 11.45
C ALA A 35 -4.43 73.11 9.92
N LYS A 36 -5.02 72.13 9.21
CA LYS A 36 -5.23 72.14 7.73
C LYS A 36 -3.98 72.49 6.91
N ILE A 37 -2.81 72.03 7.33
CA ILE A 37 -1.57 72.25 6.58
C ILE A 37 -1.62 71.41 5.29
N PRO A 38 -1.50 72.02 4.09
CA PRO A 38 -1.48 71.27 2.83
C PRO A 38 -0.21 70.42 2.74
N GLY A 39 -0.34 69.15 2.33
CA GLY A 39 0.80 68.26 2.08
C GLY A 39 0.89 67.00 2.95
N THR A 40 0.00 66.79 3.92
CA THR A 40 -0.02 65.54 4.72
C THR A 40 -0.30 64.30 3.87
N ARG A 41 -1.23 64.41 2.89
CA ARG A 41 -1.49 63.36 1.89
C ARG A 41 -0.33 63.17 0.91
N ASP A 42 0.35 64.26 0.55
CA ASP A 42 1.51 64.21 -0.35
C ASP A 42 2.71 63.53 0.32
N LEU A 43 2.88 63.71 1.63
CA LEU A 43 3.88 63.01 2.44
C LEU A 43 3.62 61.51 2.52
N MET A 44 2.37 61.09 2.69
CA MET A 44 1.98 59.68 2.67
C MET A 44 2.24 59.06 1.29
N ASN A 45 1.84 59.73 0.21
CA ASN A 45 2.10 59.30 -1.16
C ASN A 45 3.61 59.22 -1.48
N LEU A 46 4.40 60.21 -1.03
CA LEU A 46 5.85 60.19 -1.16
C LEU A 46 6.46 58.99 -0.43
N THR A 47 5.98 58.70 0.79
CA THR A 47 6.45 57.56 1.59
C THR A 47 6.11 56.23 0.90
N VAL A 48 4.90 56.09 0.35
CA VAL A 48 4.48 54.92 -0.44
C VAL A 48 5.37 54.73 -1.67
N ILE A 49 5.61 55.78 -2.45
CA ILE A 49 6.47 55.72 -3.65
C ILE A 49 7.91 55.34 -3.28
N LEU A 50 8.42 55.91 -2.19
CA LEU A 50 9.76 55.62 -1.67
C LEU A 50 9.88 54.15 -1.22
N MET A 51 8.87 53.61 -0.55
CA MET A 51 8.84 52.20 -0.17
C MET A 51 8.81 51.27 -1.38
N VAL A 52 7.98 51.55 -2.40
CA VAL A 52 7.92 50.74 -3.63
C VAL A 52 9.23 50.81 -4.43
N GLN A 53 9.95 51.92 -4.35
CA GLN A 53 11.27 52.11 -4.98
C GLN A 53 12.45 51.58 -4.15
N SER A 54 12.20 51.03 -2.94
CA SER A 54 13.26 50.46 -2.11
C SER A 54 13.76 49.11 -2.65
N GLY A 55 14.89 49.16 -3.36
CA GLY A 55 15.62 47.98 -3.85
C GLY A 55 16.69 47.46 -2.90
N THR A 56 16.85 48.08 -1.74
CA THR A 56 17.82 47.69 -0.72
C THR A 56 17.34 46.39 -0.10
N GLY A 57 18.06 45.29 -0.31
CA GLY A 57 17.67 43.96 0.16
C GLY A 57 17.55 43.79 1.67
N ASP A 58 17.50 44.85 2.48
CA ASP A 58 17.20 44.80 3.91
C ASP A 58 15.69 45.03 4.17
N LEU A 59 14.97 43.93 4.39
CA LEU A 59 13.53 43.93 4.64
C LEU A 59 13.16 44.11 6.11
N ARG A 60 14.11 44.41 7.02
CA ARG A 60 13.83 44.62 8.45
C ARG A 60 12.82 45.75 8.70
N PHE A 61 12.89 46.81 7.90
CA PHE A 61 11.92 47.91 7.93
C PHE A 61 10.50 47.41 7.62
N LEU A 62 10.35 46.62 6.55
CA LEU A 62 9.05 46.07 6.16
C LEU A 62 8.52 45.09 7.23
N ALA A 63 9.38 44.25 7.80
CA ALA A 63 9.03 43.36 8.90
C ALA A 63 8.52 44.13 10.12
N GLN A 64 9.22 45.20 10.54
CA GLN A 64 8.80 46.05 11.65
C GLN A 64 7.46 46.75 11.39
N VAL A 65 7.22 47.27 10.18
CA VAL A 65 5.94 47.88 9.80
C VAL A 65 4.80 46.86 9.82
N LEU A 66 5.05 45.64 9.33
CA LEU A 66 4.11 44.52 9.41
C LEU A 66 3.81 44.14 10.87
N ASP A 67 4.82 44.06 11.74
CA ASP A 67 4.67 43.69 13.16
C ASP A 67 3.94 44.77 13.97
N ILE A 68 4.11 46.06 13.60
CA ILE A 68 3.38 47.19 14.19
C ILE A 68 1.90 47.17 13.74
N ALA A 69 1.65 46.95 12.45
CA ALA A 69 0.28 46.91 11.90
C ALA A 69 -0.50 45.68 12.39
N ALA A 70 0.18 44.55 12.60
CA ALA A 70 -0.41 43.32 13.13
C ALA A 70 -0.64 43.33 14.65
N GLY A 71 -0.02 44.26 15.37
CA GLY A 71 -0.05 44.30 16.84
C GLY A 71 0.77 43.19 17.51
N GLU A 72 1.72 42.59 16.79
CA GLU A 72 2.57 41.48 17.26
C GLU A 72 3.96 41.94 17.72
N SER A 73 4.30 43.20 17.51
CA SER A 73 5.56 43.79 17.98
C SER A 73 5.70 43.80 19.51
N ASP A 74 6.93 43.79 20.03
CA ASP A 74 7.26 43.99 21.46
C ASP A 74 6.66 45.30 22.02
N PHE A 75 6.33 46.24 21.13
CA PHE A 75 5.74 47.55 21.41
C PHE A 75 4.21 47.55 21.50
N SER A 76 3.55 46.47 21.09
CA SER A 76 2.09 46.36 20.90
C SER A 76 1.25 46.83 22.08
N LYS A 77 1.68 46.58 23.32
CA LYS A 77 0.98 47.00 24.55
C LYS A 77 1.09 48.50 24.85
N SER A 78 2.04 49.19 24.24
CA SER A 78 2.38 50.60 24.49
C SER A 78 1.99 51.55 23.36
N LEU A 79 1.52 51.02 22.23
CA LEU A 79 1.18 51.79 21.03
C LEU A 79 -0.29 52.23 21.03
N LEU A 80 -0.55 53.45 20.55
CA LEU A 80 -1.91 53.94 20.33
C LEU A 80 -2.59 53.18 19.17
N PRO A 81 -3.91 52.90 19.23
CA PRO A 81 -4.63 52.22 18.15
C PRO A 81 -4.61 52.99 16.83
N THR A 82 -4.46 54.32 16.89
CA THR A 82 -4.30 55.21 15.73
C THR A 82 -3.02 54.95 14.95
N VAL A 83 -1.92 54.55 15.63
CA VAL A 83 -0.64 54.22 14.99
C VAL A 83 -0.74 52.87 14.27
N GLN A 84 -1.42 51.89 14.88
CA GLN A 84 -1.68 50.59 14.27
C GLN A 84 -2.55 50.72 13.01
N SER A 85 -3.63 51.52 13.07
CA SER A 85 -4.46 51.80 11.89
C SER A 85 -3.72 52.56 10.79
N ALA A 86 -2.85 53.51 11.14
CA ALA A 86 -2.06 54.26 10.17
C ALA A 86 -1.02 53.36 9.47
N ALA A 87 -0.39 52.44 10.19
CA ALA A 87 0.52 51.44 9.62
C ALA A 87 -0.22 50.49 8.66
N GLY A 88 -1.45 50.06 9.01
CA GLY A 88 -2.31 49.29 8.12
C GLY A 88 -2.68 50.03 6.83
N ILE A 89 -3.12 51.29 6.93
CA ILE A 89 -3.44 52.14 5.76
C ILE A 89 -2.23 52.34 4.87
N LEU A 90 -1.04 52.49 5.45
CA LEU A 90 0.21 52.61 4.71
C LEU A 90 0.55 51.31 3.96
N LEU A 91 0.39 50.14 4.58
CA LEU A 91 0.58 48.85 3.91
C LEU A 91 -0.44 48.64 2.77
N ASP A 92 -1.71 48.97 3.00
CA ASP A 92 -2.76 48.88 1.96
C ASP A 92 -2.46 49.82 0.78
N SER A 93 -1.96 51.03 1.06
CA SER A 93 -1.58 52.00 0.03
C SER A 93 -0.35 51.55 -0.77
N VAL A 94 0.63 50.92 -0.10
CA VAL A 94 1.79 50.29 -0.76
C VAL A 94 1.35 49.12 -1.64
N LEU A 95 0.48 48.24 -1.16
CA LEU A 95 -0.08 47.13 -1.93
C LEU A 95 -0.86 47.63 -3.15
N LEU A 96 -1.68 48.67 -3.00
CA LEU A 96 -2.45 49.26 -4.10
C LEU A 96 -1.54 49.86 -5.18
N GLU A 97 -0.50 50.60 -4.78
CA GLU A 97 0.47 51.18 -5.72
C GLU A 97 1.30 50.09 -6.41
N MET A 98 1.69 49.03 -5.69
CA MET A 98 2.34 47.86 -6.29
C MET A 98 1.40 47.16 -7.30
N GLN A 99 0.15 46.94 -6.92
CA GLN A 99 -0.87 46.33 -7.78
C GLN A 99 -1.07 47.13 -9.07
N HIS A 100 -1.20 48.46 -8.97
CA HIS A 100 -1.29 49.33 -10.14
C HIS A 100 -0.08 49.21 -11.06
N ARG A 101 1.15 49.19 -10.52
CA ARG A 101 2.37 49.06 -11.34
C ARG A 101 2.50 47.68 -12.00
N VAL A 102 2.11 46.61 -11.29
CA VAL A 102 2.13 45.24 -11.82
C VAL A 102 1.14 45.11 -12.99
N TYR A 103 -0.11 45.54 -12.82
CA TYR A 103 -1.11 45.45 -13.88
C TYR A 103 -0.92 46.47 -15.01
N ALA A 104 -0.23 47.59 -14.76
CA ALA A 104 0.19 48.52 -15.80
C ALA A 104 1.37 48.01 -16.64
N GLY A 105 1.95 46.84 -16.32
CA GLY A 105 3.05 46.24 -17.08
C GLY A 105 4.40 46.93 -16.89
N SER A 106 4.62 47.57 -15.74
CA SER A 106 5.91 48.22 -15.43
C SER A 106 7.00 47.17 -15.29
N GLY A 107 8.11 47.31 -16.03
CA GLY A 107 9.15 46.26 -16.16
C GLY A 107 9.95 45.98 -14.88
N ASP A 108 10.25 47.00 -14.07
CA ASP A 108 11.09 46.85 -12.87
C ASP A 108 10.39 47.48 -11.64
N ILE A 109 10.02 46.62 -10.68
CA ILE A 109 9.56 47.04 -9.35
C ILE A 109 10.64 46.63 -8.33
N PRO A 110 11.50 47.57 -7.88
CA PRO A 110 12.66 47.25 -7.03
C PRO A 110 12.31 46.53 -5.73
N LEU A 111 11.17 46.88 -5.10
CA LEU A 111 10.70 46.21 -3.88
C LEU A 111 10.34 44.74 -4.12
N LEU A 112 9.69 44.40 -5.24
CA LEU A 112 9.35 43.01 -5.58
C LEU A 112 10.62 42.20 -5.86
N LEU A 113 11.61 42.78 -6.53
CA LEU A 113 12.91 42.14 -6.78
C LEU A 113 13.69 41.91 -5.47
N ALA A 114 13.61 42.83 -4.52
CA ALA A 114 14.21 42.67 -3.19
C ALA A 114 13.52 41.55 -2.39
N LEU A 115 12.19 41.45 -2.48
CA LEU A 115 11.41 40.38 -1.86
C LEU A 115 11.67 39.01 -2.51
N GLU A 116 11.82 38.95 -3.83
CA GLU A 116 12.14 37.72 -4.57
C GLU A 116 13.48 37.11 -4.11
N ARG A 117 14.51 37.95 -3.88
CA ARG A 117 15.82 37.50 -3.38
C ARG A 117 15.78 36.93 -1.97
N ARG A 118 14.76 37.28 -1.18
CA ARG A 118 14.58 36.90 0.23
C ARG A 118 13.31 36.08 0.44
N LEU A 119 12.86 35.35 -0.58
CA LEU A 119 11.60 34.60 -0.57
C LEU A 119 11.45 33.68 0.66
N ASN A 120 12.55 33.03 1.08
CA ASN A 120 12.54 32.14 2.24
C ASN A 120 12.16 32.87 3.55
N ASP A 121 12.57 34.13 3.70
CA ASP A 121 12.26 34.96 4.86
C ASP A 121 10.80 35.41 4.82
N VAL A 122 10.31 35.83 3.64
CA VAL A 122 8.92 36.26 3.45
C VAL A 122 7.95 35.09 3.71
N CYS A 123 8.27 33.91 3.19
CA CYS A 123 7.54 32.69 3.48
C CYS A 123 7.69 32.25 4.95
N ALA A 124 8.74 32.68 5.66
CA ALA A 124 8.90 32.43 7.09
C ALA A 124 8.07 33.36 7.96
N TRP A 125 7.74 34.56 7.49
CA TRP A 125 6.86 35.51 8.18
C TRP A 125 5.37 35.14 8.13
N LEU A 126 5.01 34.16 7.31
CA LEU A 126 3.67 33.56 7.36
C LEU A 126 3.55 32.71 8.63
N ASP A 127 3.06 33.34 9.69
CA ASP A 127 2.61 32.65 10.89
C ASP A 127 1.27 31.94 10.64
N THR A 128 1.10 30.80 11.33
CA THR A 128 -0.06 29.88 11.23
C THR A 128 -1.36 30.41 11.83
N ARG A 129 -1.38 31.68 12.25
CA ARG A 129 -2.58 32.34 12.78
C ARG A 129 -3.14 33.25 11.70
N CYS A 130 -4.41 33.05 11.34
CA CYS A 130 -5.12 33.94 10.41
C CYS A 130 -5.30 35.32 11.05
N GLY A 131 -4.37 36.23 10.79
CA GLY A 131 -4.43 37.64 11.19
C GLY A 131 -4.38 38.59 9.98
N PRO A 132 -4.50 39.91 10.21
CA PRO A 132 -4.35 40.92 9.14
C PRO A 132 -2.95 40.86 8.50
N ARG A 133 -1.93 40.50 9.28
CA ARG A 133 -0.55 40.24 8.82
C ARG A 133 -0.50 39.24 7.67
N THR A 134 -1.23 38.13 7.83
CA THR A 134 -1.27 37.03 6.88
C THR A 134 -1.86 37.52 5.56
N LEU A 135 -2.94 38.31 5.58
CA LEU A 135 -3.58 38.84 4.37
C LEU A 135 -2.66 39.77 3.57
N TRP A 136 -1.94 40.68 4.24
CA TRP A 136 -0.97 41.53 3.56
C TRP A 136 0.15 40.71 2.91
N LEU A 137 0.69 39.71 3.62
CA LEU A 137 1.72 38.83 3.08
C LEU A 137 1.21 37.99 1.90
N TRP A 138 -0.02 37.46 1.96
CA TRP A 138 -0.64 36.73 0.84
C TRP A 138 -0.81 37.62 -0.38
N ASN A 139 -1.23 38.87 -0.22
CA ASN A 139 -1.34 39.83 -1.32
C ASN A 139 0.02 40.18 -1.93
N VAL A 140 1.06 40.35 -1.10
CA VAL A 140 2.44 40.54 -1.59
C VAL A 140 2.88 39.32 -2.41
N LEU A 141 2.67 38.10 -1.90
CA LEU A 141 3.02 36.88 -2.62
C LEU A 141 2.21 36.69 -3.91
N ALA A 142 0.94 37.09 -3.93
CA ALA A 142 0.12 37.11 -5.14
C ALA A 142 0.69 38.04 -6.20
N LEU A 143 1.04 39.27 -5.83
CA LEU A 143 1.66 40.23 -6.73
C LEU A 143 3.05 39.77 -7.20
N MET A 144 3.82 39.11 -6.34
CA MET A 144 5.09 38.48 -6.72
C MET A 144 4.85 37.39 -7.78
N CYS A 145 3.90 36.48 -7.58
CA CYS A 145 3.60 35.42 -8.54
C CYS A 145 3.08 35.95 -9.88
N VAL A 146 2.36 37.08 -9.90
CA VAL A 146 1.82 37.70 -11.12
C VAL A 146 2.87 38.49 -11.91
N HIS A 147 3.81 39.15 -11.21
CA HIS A 147 4.82 40.00 -11.83
C HIS A 147 6.11 39.26 -12.21
N SER A 148 6.49 38.23 -11.43
CA SER A 148 7.74 37.50 -11.61
C SER A 148 7.68 36.47 -12.73
N LYS A 149 8.83 35.85 -13.03
CA LYS A 149 8.90 34.76 -14.01
C LYS A 149 8.22 33.50 -13.45
N GLU A 150 7.74 32.64 -14.35
CA GLU A 150 7.07 31.37 -14.02
C GLU A 150 7.82 30.51 -12.97
N LYS A 151 9.16 30.51 -13.01
CA LYS A 151 9.99 29.78 -12.04
C LYS A 151 9.79 30.26 -10.60
N THR A 152 9.69 31.57 -10.39
CA THR A 152 9.52 32.19 -9.08
C THR A 152 8.11 31.94 -8.55
N CYS A 153 7.11 31.95 -9.42
CA CYS A 153 5.76 31.51 -9.09
C CYS A 153 5.75 30.06 -8.58
N VAL A 154 6.41 29.13 -9.28
CA VAL A 154 6.52 27.73 -8.86
C VAL A 154 7.25 27.58 -7.52
N THR A 155 8.31 28.34 -7.26
CA THR A 155 9.02 28.28 -5.97
C THR A 155 8.18 28.85 -4.84
N VAL A 156 7.43 29.93 -5.04
CA VAL A 156 6.51 30.49 -4.04
C VAL A 156 5.41 29.48 -3.69
N LEU A 157 4.71 28.97 -4.71
CA LEU A 157 3.60 28.02 -4.51
C LEU A 157 4.09 26.72 -3.85
N SER A 158 5.28 26.23 -4.20
CA SER A 158 5.85 25.04 -3.57
C SER A 158 6.21 25.25 -2.09
N HIS A 159 6.77 26.41 -1.73
CA HIS A 159 7.06 26.73 -0.33
C HIS A 159 5.77 26.87 0.50
N LEU A 160 4.75 27.51 -0.05
CA LEU A 160 3.45 27.65 0.62
C LEU A 160 2.80 26.29 0.90
N LEU A 161 2.82 25.39 -0.09
CA LEU A 161 2.22 24.06 0.07
C LEU A 161 3.00 23.15 1.04
N CYS A 162 4.32 23.30 1.12
CA CYS A 162 5.16 22.55 2.06
C CYS A 162 5.04 23.07 3.50
N ARG A 163 4.71 24.34 3.71
CA ARG A 163 4.67 24.96 5.05
C ARG A 163 3.28 24.98 5.68
N SER A 164 2.22 25.04 4.88
CA SER A 164 0.84 25.12 5.38
C SER A 164 0.55 23.99 6.36
N THR A 165 0.00 24.33 7.52
CA THR A 165 -0.15 23.41 8.66
C THR A 165 -1.37 22.49 8.56
N GLY A 166 -2.04 22.50 7.40
CA GLY A 166 -3.22 21.66 7.14
C GLY A 166 -4.53 22.30 7.62
N GLY A 167 -4.54 23.58 7.99
CA GLY A 167 -5.77 24.31 8.26
C GLY A 167 -6.61 24.46 6.98
N PRO A 168 -7.93 24.21 7.00
CA PRO A 168 -8.77 24.32 5.81
C PRO A 168 -8.78 25.74 5.24
N THR A 169 -8.61 26.77 6.09
CA THR A 169 -8.54 28.17 5.70
C THR A 169 -7.28 28.51 4.90
N GLU A 170 -6.11 27.99 5.28
CA GLU A 170 -4.84 28.21 4.56
C GLU A 170 -4.88 27.59 3.16
N LEU A 171 -5.46 26.40 3.05
CA LEU A 171 -5.60 25.70 1.77
C LEU A 171 -6.63 26.37 0.85
N LEU A 172 -7.67 27.00 1.41
CA LEU A 172 -8.59 27.85 0.65
C LEU A 172 -7.90 29.12 0.13
N LEU A 173 -7.08 29.78 0.96
CA LEU A 173 -6.28 30.92 0.52
C LEU A 173 -5.29 30.53 -0.59
N PHE A 174 -4.66 29.36 -0.46
CA PHE A 174 -3.81 28.79 -1.50
C PHE A 174 -4.57 28.55 -2.81
N GLN A 175 -5.78 27.97 -2.75
CA GLN A 175 -6.62 27.78 -3.94
C GLN A 175 -7.00 29.12 -4.60
N GLY A 176 -7.34 30.13 -3.80
CA GLY A 176 -7.61 31.48 -4.28
C GLY A 176 -6.40 32.11 -4.97
N LEU A 177 -5.21 31.96 -4.39
CA LEU A 177 -3.95 32.42 -4.98
C LEU A 177 -3.68 31.73 -6.32
N VAL A 178 -3.80 30.40 -6.38
CA VAL A 178 -3.62 29.64 -7.64
C VAL A 178 -4.55 30.16 -8.73
N HIS A 179 -5.82 30.43 -8.40
CA HIS A 179 -6.77 30.97 -9.37
C HIS A 179 -6.36 32.34 -9.91
N GLN A 180 -5.88 33.24 -9.04
CA GLN A 180 -5.39 34.57 -9.46
C GLN A 180 -4.15 34.48 -10.34
N VAL A 181 -3.22 33.60 -9.99
CA VAL A 181 -1.95 33.41 -10.71
C VAL A 181 -2.16 32.75 -12.06
N GLU A 182 -3.11 31.81 -12.16
CA GLU A 182 -3.43 31.12 -13.43
C GLU A 182 -3.99 32.04 -14.51
N VAL A 183 -4.52 33.22 -14.15
CA VAL A 183 -4.93 34.25 -15.12
C VAL A 183 -3.73 34.72 -15.96
N VAL A 184 -2.52 34.70 -15.39
CA VAL A 184 -1.29 35.17 -16.03
C VAL A 184 -0.37 34.01 -16.42
N HIS A 185 -0.24 32.99 -15.56
CA HIS A 185 0.58 31.80 -15.78
C HIS A 185 -0.28 30.54 -15.85
N VAL A 186 -0.65 30.15 -17.07
CA VAL A 186 -1.47 28.94 -17.33
C VAL A 186 -0.75 27.69 -16.80
N ASN A 187 -1.48 26.79 -16.15
CA ASN A 187 -0.99 25.53 -15.57
C ASN A 187 0.08 25.68 -14.45
N SER A 188 0.09 26.81 -13.73
CA SER A 188 1.00 27.03 -12.59
C SER A 188 0.92 25.93 -11.52
N LEU A 189 -0.27 25.39 -11.26
CA LEU A 189 -0.47 24.32 -10.27
C LEU A 189 0.19 22.98 -10.70
N PRO A 190 -0.10 22.38 -11.88
CA PRO A 190 0.62 21.20 -12.36
C PRO A 190 2.15 21.36 -12.41
N HIS A 191 2.65 22.52 -12.86
CA HIS A 191 4.09 22.81 -12.87
C HIS A 191 4.68 22.83 -11.46
N THR A 192 3.98 23.45 -10.50
CA THR A 192 4.36 23.43 -9.08
C THR A 192 4.41 22.02 -8.51
N LEU A 193 3.40 21.20 -8.81
CA LEU A 193 3.35 19.81 -8.35
C LEU A 193 4.49 18.98 -8.96
N SER A 194 4.77 19.12 -10.26
CA SER A 194 5.91 18.41 -10.88
C SER A 194 7.26 18.79 -10.25
N HIS A 195 7.46 20.08 -9.93
CA HIS A 195 8.64 20.56 -9.23
C HIS A 195 8.75 19.97 -7.82
N LEU A 196 7.64 19.97 -7.06
CA LEU A 196 7.58 19.35 -5.74
C LEU A 196 7.88 17.85 -5.77
N MET A 197 7.41 17.13 -6.80
CA MET A 197 7.71 15.71 -6.97
C MET A 197 9.20 15.48 -7.28
N ALA A 198 9.84 16.38 -8.04
CA ALA A 198 11.28 16.32 -8.27
C ALA A 198 12.09 16.60 -6.98
N GLU A 199 11.66 17.57 -6.17
CA GLU A 199 12.26 17.88 -4.87
C GLU A 199 12.03 16.76 -3.83
N LEU A 200 10.88 16.08 -3.91
CA LEU A 200 10.59 14.91 -3.09
C LEU A 200 11.52 13.74 -3.46
N ARG A 201 11.75 13.51 -4.76
CA ARG A 201 12.69 12.49 -5.23
C ARG A 201 14.12 12.78 -4.78
N SER A 202 14.53 14.05 -4.74
CA SER A 202 15.87 14.45 -4.30
C SER A 202 16.02 14.55 -2.78
N GLY A 203 14.95 14.35 -2.01
CA GLY A 203 14.97 14.37 -0.54
C GLY A 203 15.14 15.77 0.06
N ARG A 204 14.83 16.84 -0.69
CA ARG A 204 15.00 18.23 -0.26
C ARG A 204 13.78 18.80 0.48
N VAL A 205 12.67 18.06 0.50
CA VAL A 205 11.44 18.46 1.20
C VAL A 205 11.62 18.23 2.71
N PRO A 206 11.47 19.28 3.55
CA PRO A 206 11.75 19.17 4.99
C PRO A 206 10.73 18.33 5.76
N ASP A 207 9.45 18.39 5.37
CA ASP A 207 8.36 17.61 5.98
C ASP A 207 7.47 16.99 4.87
N PRO A 208 7.85 15.82 4.35
CA PRO A 208 7.14 15.20 3.22
C PRO A 208 5.74 14.68 3.62
N ALA A 209 5.54 14.31 4.89
CA ALA A 209 4.24 13.83 5.37
C ALA A 209 3.18 14.95 5.34
N ARG A 210 3.57 16.16 5.74
CA ARG A 210 2.69 17.34 5.65
C ARG A 210 2.32 17.68 4.22
N LEU A 211 3.29 17.67 3.31
CA LEU A 211 3.04 17.90 1.88
C LEU A 211 1.98 16.92 1.36
N VAL A 212 2.09 15.63 1.67
CA VAL A 212 1.11 14.63 1.21
C VAL A 212 -0.28 14.85 1.83
N ARG A 213 -0.40 15.21 3.11
CA ARG A 213 -1.69 15.59 3.72
C ARG A 213 -2.32 16.79 3.03
N ASN A 214 -1.52 17.80 2.68
CA ASN A 214 -1.99 18.96 1.94
C ASN A 214 -2.44 18.58 0.52
N LEU A 215 -1.77 17.64 -0.13
CA LEU A 215 -2.20 17.12 -1.43
C LEU A 215 -3.51 16.32 -1.35
N GLN A 216 -3.70 15.50 -0.30
CA GLN A 216 -4.94 14.76 -0.09
C GLN A 216 -6.13 15.70 0.13
N THR A 217 -5.98 16.73 0.95
CA THR A 217 -7.02 17.73 1.21
C THR A 217 -7.32 18.57 -0.05
N LEU A 218 -6.31 18.93 -0.84
CA LEU A 218 -6.52 19.59 -2.14
C LEU A 218 -7.15 18.66 -3.20
N ALA A 219 -6.84 17.36 -3.14
CA ALA A 219 -7.43 16.34 -4.02
C ALA A 219 -8.92 16.12 -3.71
N ALA A 220 -9.32 16.26 -2.43
CA ALA A 220 -10.71 16.17 -2.00
C ALA A 220 -11.56 17.39 -2.37
N SER A 221 -10.95 18.54 -2.67
CA SER A 221 -11.67 19.75 -3.09
C SER A 221 -12.23 19.60 -4.51
N PRO A 222 -13.49 19.98 -4.78
CA PRO A 222 -14.12 19.78 -6.09
C PRO A 222 -13.48 20.62 -7.21
N GLN A 223 -12.91 21.77 -6.89
CA GLN A 223 -12.35 22.70 -7.90
C GLN A 223 -10.91 22.32 -8.29
N SER A 224 -10.06 22.02 -7.30
CA SER A 224 -8.64 21.67 -7.54
C SER A 224 -8.40 20.16 -7.70
N GLY A 225 -9.31 19.33 -7.19
CA GLY A 225 -9.20 17.87 -7.12
C GLY A 225 -8.77 17.19 -8.43
N PRO A 226 -9.48 17.38 -9.56
CA PRO A 226 -9.13 16.70 -10.80
C PRO A 226 -7.75 17.10 -11.34
N ARG A 227 -7.33 18.34 -11.11
CA ARG A 227 -6.01 18.86 -11.54
C ARG A 227 -4.89 18.27 -10.70
N VAL A 228 -5.07 18.25 -9.38
CA VAL A 228 -4.11 17.64 -8.44
C VAL A 228 -3.97 16.14 -8.72
N SER A 229 -5.09 15.41 -8.84
CA SER A 229 -5.08 13.98 -9.17
C SER A 229 -4.36 13.70 -10.49
N THR A 230 -4.57 14.53 -11.53
CA THR A 230 -3.90 14.35 -12.83
C THR A 230 -2.39 14.56 -12.72
N ALA A 231 -1.94 15.62 -12.03
CA ALA A 231 -0.52 15.90 -11.84
C ALA A 231 0.17 14.84 -10.95
N VAL A 232 -0.51 14.38 -9.89
CA VAL A 232 -0.05 13.28 -9.04
C VAL A 232 0.06 11.99 -9.84
N CYS A 233 -0.91 11.69 -10.71
CA CYS A 233 -0.90 10.50 -11.57
C CYS A 233 0.33 10.48 -12.51
N GLN A 234 0.70 11.62 -13.10
CA GLN A 234 1.89 11.74 -13.94
C GLN A 234 3.20 11.47 -13.18
N SER A 235 3.24 11.76 -11.88
CA SER A 235 4.41 11.58 -11.01
C SER A 235 4.27 10.42 -10.02
N ALA A 236 3.31 9.51 -10.24
CA ALA A 236 2.99 8.44 -9.29
C ALA A 236 4.18 7.50 -9.01
N GLU A 237 5.12 7.35 -9.95
CA GLU A 237 6.35 6.59 -9.74
C GLU A 237 7.17 7.10 -8.55
N VAL A 238 7.24 8.43 -8.36
CA VAL A 238 8.00 9.04 -7.26
C VAL A 238 7.38 8.69 -5.92
N LEU A 239 6.06 8.85 -5.81
CA LEU A 239 5.33 8.57 -4.57
C LEU A 239 5.40 7.08 -4.22
N ALA A 240 5.32 6.20 -5.22
CA ALA A 240 5.47 4.76 -5.03
C ALA A 240 6.87 4.38 -4.54
N GLU A 241 7.92 4.99 -5.09
CA GLU A 241 9.30 4.80 -4.64
C GLU A 241 9.50 5.25 -3.19
N GLN A 242 8.96 6.44 -2.84
CA GLN A 242 8.99 6.93 -1.46
C GLN A 242 8.24 6.01 -0.50
N MET A 243 7.08 5.48 -0.90
CA MET A 243 6.30 4.54 -0.09
C MET A 243 7.10 3.26 0.22
N ARG A 244 7.94 2.82 -0.71
CA ARG A 244 8.80 1.64 -0.53
C ARG A 244 10.03 1.91 0.35
N LEU A 245 10.64 3.08 0.23
CA LEU A 245 11.88 3.44 0.94
C LEU A 245 11.64 3.91 2.37
N THR A 246 10.45 4.39 2.67
CA THR A 246 10.14 5.01 3.96
C THR A 246 10.16 4.03 5.13
N SER A 247 10.78 4.43 6.23
CA SER A 247 10.71 3.72 7.52
C SER A 247 9.48 4.09 8.35
N ALA A 248 9.00 5.34 8.26
CA ALA A 248 7.85 5.86 8.98
C ALA A 248 6.50 5.35 8.41
N PRO A 249 5.72 4.53 9.16
CA PRO A 249 4.51 3.92 8.63
C PRO A 249 3.38 4.93 8.36
N GLU A 250 3.26 5.99 9.18
CA GLU A 250 2.29 7.08 8.95
C GLU A 250 2.43 7.70 7.55
N TYR A 251 3.67 7.92 7.11
CA TYR A 251 3.94 8.53 5.82
C TYR A 251 3.61 7.56 4.68
N ALA A 252 3.86 6.27 4.86
CA ALA A 252 3.46 5.24 3.89
C ALA A 252 1.93 5.15 3.74
N ASP A 253 1.19 5.24 4.85
CA ASP A 253 -0.29 5.22 4.84
C ASP A 253 -0.87 6.39 4.03
N LEU A 254 -0.33 7.60 4.25
CA LEU A 254 -0.74 8.81 3.52
C LEU A 254 -0.44 8.71 2.01
N LEU A 255 0.74 8.17 1.65
CA LEU A 255 1.11 7.95 0.26
C LEU A 255 0.19 6.93 -0.42
N ALA A 256 -0.11 5.82 0.26
CA ALA A 256 -0.99 4.79 -0.25
C ALA A 256 -2.41 5.34 -0.50
N GLU A 257 -2.95 6.13 0.43
CA GLU A 257 -4.26 6.75 0.31
C GLU A 257 -4.32 7.78 -0.83
N LEU A 258 -3.30 8.65 -0.96
CA LEU A 258 -3.22 9.61 -2.05
C LEU A 258 -3.14 8.90 -3.41
N LEU A 259 -2.32 7.84 -3.52
CA LEU A 259 -2.23 7.03 -4.74
C LEU A 259 -3.57 6.34 -5.05
N SER A 260 -4.25 5.79 -4.04
CA SER A 260 -5.52 5.08 -4.23
C SER A 260 -6.64 5.95 -4.82
N THR A 261 -6.60 7.26 -4.60
CA THR A 261 -7.60 8.22 -5.10
C THR A 261 -7.16 8.92 -6.39
N SER A 262 -5.85 9.00 -6.64
CA SER A 262 -5.29 9.81 -7.74
C SER A 262 -4.91 9.02 -8.98
N VAL A 263 -4.58 7.74 -8.85
CA VAL A 263 -4.04 6.90 -9.93
C VAL A 263 -5.09 6.60 -11.00
N ARG A 264 -4.69 6.78 -12.27
CA ARG A 264 -5.48 6.40 -13.45
C ARG A 264 -4.58 5.60 -14.43
N PRO A 265 -4.69 4.26 -14.48
CA PRO A 265 -3.79 3.41 -15.28
C PRO A 265 -3.80 3.70 -16.79
N GLU A 266 -4.86 4.34 -17.29
CA GLU A 266 -4.98 4.75 -18.70
C GLU A 266 -4.03 5.90 -19.05
N ALA A 267 -3.81 6.83 -18.12
CA ALA A 267 -2.99 8.02 -18.30
C ALA A 267 -1.50 7.80 -17.98
N MET A 268 -1.15 6.63 -17.45
CA MET A 268 0.21 6.29 -17.01
C MET A 268 0.95 5.44 -18.04
N SER A 269 2.28 5.54 -18.06
CA SER A 269 3.12 4.65 -18.84
C SER A 269 3.06 3.21 -18.29
N PRO A 270 3.21 2.17 -19.13
CA PRO A 270 3.20 0.78 -18.67
C PRO A 270 4.25 0.49 -17.58
N THR A 271 5.41 1.13 -17.65
CA THR A 271 6.48 1.02 -16.64
C THR A 271 6.06 1.65 -15.31
N ALA A 272 5.37 2.79 -15.35
CA ALA A 272 4.89 3.47 -14.15
C ALA A 272 3.87 2.59 -13.42
N VAL A 273 2.89 2.04 -14.14
CA VAL A 273 1.85 1.19 -13.54
C VAL A 273 2.48 -0.02 -12.85
N VAL A 274 3.46 -0.66 -13.48
CA VAL A 274 4.20 -1.81 -12.92
C VAL A 274 4.97 -1.42 -11.64
N LYS A 275 5.68 -0.29 -11.63
CA LYS A 275 6.41 0.17 -10.44
C LYS A 275 5.48 0.52 -9.28
N VAL A 276 4.37 1.19 -9.57
CA VAL A 276 3.37 1.53 -8.55
C VAL A 276 2.71 0.26 -8.01
N ALA A 277 2.37 -0.71 -8.87
CA ALA A 277 1.82 -2.01 -8.44
C ALA A 277 2.80 -2.78 -7.55
N SER A 278 4.08 -2.88 -7.93
CA SER A 278 5.12 -3.52 -7.11
C SER A 278 5.27 -2.84 -5.75
N SER A 279 5.20 -1.50 -5.71
CA SER A 279 5.28 -0.75 -4.45
C SER A 279 4.04 -0.94 -3.59
N ALA A 280 2.84 -1.02 -4.18
CA ALA A 280 1.61 -1.34 -3.47
C ALA A 280 1.63 -2.75 -2.84
N VAL A 281 2.21 -3.75 -3.54
CA VAL A 281 2.44 -5.09 -2.97
C VAL A 281 3.47 -5.04 -1.83
N ALA A 282 4.54 -4.25 -1.96
CA ALA A 282 5.50 -4.05 -0.87
C ALA A 282 4.84 -3.40 0.36
N TYR A 283 3.94 -2.44 0.14
CA TYR A 283 3.12 -1.84 1.19
C TYR A 283 2.17 -2.85 1.85
N PHE A 284 1.52 -3.73 1.09
CA PHE A 284 0.74 -4.84 1.66
C PHE A 284 1.58 -5.69 2.64
N PHE A 285 2.79 -6.08 2.23
CA PHE A 285 3.67 -6.85 3.10
C PHE A 285 4.21 -6.04 4.28
N SER A 286 4.40 -4.72 4.16
CA SER A 286 4.78 -3.88 5.30
C SER A 286 3.66 -3.83 6.35
N VAL A 287 2.39 -3.77 5.92
CA VAL A 287 1.19 -3.85 6.77
C VAL A 287 1.12 -5.19 7.52
N VAL A 288 1.42 -6.30 6.84
CA VAL A 288 1.45 -7.64 7.47
C VAL A 288 2.66 -7.82 8.41
N CYS A 289 3.81 -7.23 8.07
CA CYS A 289 5.07 -7.44 8.77
C CYS A 289 5.26 -6.57 10.02
N ARG A 290 4.52 -5.47 10.18
CA ARG A 290 4.68 -4.53 11.30
C ARG A 290 3.45 -4.52 12.24
N PRO A 291 3.27 -5.58 13.07
CA PRO A 291 2.10 -5.71 13.94
C PRO A 291 2.06 -4.66 15.06
N GLU A 292 3.20 -4.07 15.42
CA GLU A 292 3.28 -2.99 16.41
C GLU A 292 2.50 -1.75 15.99
N TRP A 293 2.55 -1.42 14.70
CA TRP A 293 1.86 -0.26 14.13
C TRP A 293 0.49 -0.60 13.59
N TYR A 294 0.39 -1.73 12.87
CA TYR A 294 -0.84 -2.18 12.23
C TYR A 294 -1.53 -3.24 13.10
N ASN A 295 -2.38 -2.78 14.02
CA ASN A 295 -3.23 -3.62 14.86
C ASN A 295 -4.72 -3.39 14.57
N GLY A 296 -5.53 -4.45 14.73
CA GLY A 296 -7.00 -4.42 14.61
C GLY A 296 -7.52 -3.64 13.40
N GLY A 297 -8.33 -2.60 13.67
CA GLY A 297 -9.00 -1.79 12.64
C GLY A 297 -8.06 -1.02 11.72
N ARG A 298 -6.92 -0.52 12.21
CA ARG A 298 -5.95 0.22 11.37
C ARG A 298 -5.35 -0.68 10.29
N LYS A 299 -5.05 -1.93 10.64
CA LYS A 299 -4.55 -2.93 9.69
C LYS A 299 -5.56 -3.20 8.59
N PHE A 300 -6.83 -3.34 8.95
CA PHE A 300 -7.92 -3.53 8.00
C PHE A 300 -8.06 -2.32 7.07
N GLN A 301 -8.07 -1.10 7.61
CA GLN A 301 -8.13 0.14 6.81
C GLN A 301 -6.96 0.26 5.82
N ALA A 302 -5.73 0.03 6.28
CA ALA A 302 -4.54 0.04 5.43
C ALA A 302 -4.62 -1.01 4.31
N ALA A 303 -5.12 -2.21 4.64
CA ALA A 303 -5.36 -3.26 3.66
C ALA A 303 -6.44 -2.87 2.64
N CYS A 304 -7.56 -2.27 3.05
CA CYS A 304 -8.59 -1.78 2.14
C CYS A 304 -8.06 -0.73 1.16
N VAL A 305 -7.23 0.21 1.64
CA VAL A 305 -6.55 1.19 0.78
C VAL A 305 -5.65 0.49 -0.25
N CYS A 306 -4.90 -0.52 0.18
CA CYS A 306 -4.06 -1.33 -0.71
C CYS A 306 -4.90 -2.10 -1.74
N MET A 307 -6.00 -2.73 -1.32
CA MET A 307 -6.93 -3.45 -2.20
C MET A 307 -7.53 -2.52 -3.27
N ARG A 308 -7.97 -1.32 -2.86
CA ARG A 308 -8.47 -0.29 -3.78
C ARG A 308 -7.38 0.10 -4.78
N LEU A 309 -6.17 0.43 -4.31
CA LEU A 309 -5.06 0.80 -5.19
C LEU A 309 -4.70 -0.33 -6.18
N LEU A 310 -4.53 -1.56 -5.69
CA LEU A 310 -4.19 -2.70 -6.55
C LEU A 310 -5.29 -3.01 -7.55
N SER A 311 -6.56 -3.03 -7.15
CA SER A 311 -7.68 -3.27 -8.07
C SER A 311 -7.74 -2.24 -9.20
N THR A 312 -7.43 -0.97 -8.93
CA THR A 312 -7.35 0.06 -9.97
C THR A 312 -6.20 -0.21 -10.93
N LEU A 313 -5.00 -0.55 -10.43
CA LEU A 313 -3.83 -0.83 -11.24
C LEU A 313 -3.97 -2.11 -12.09
N CYS A 314 -4.63 -3.14 -11.55
CA CYS A 314 -4.83 -4.43 -12.19
C CYS A 314 -5.79 -4.41 -13.39
N VAL A 315 -6.38 -3.26 -13.73
CA VAL A 315 -7.04 -3.04 -15.04
C VAL A 315 -6.07 -3.33 -16.20
N ARG A 316 -4.77 -3.06 -16.01
CA ARG A 316 -3.72 -3.40 -16.98
C ARG A 316 -3.24 -4.85 -16.76
N PRO A 317 -3.29 -5.74 -17.77
CA PRO A 317 -2.90 -7.14 -17.61
C PRO A 317 -1.48 -7.36 -17.08
N ALA A 318 -0.52 -6.55 -17.52
CA ALA A 318 0.87 -6.63 -17.04
C ALA A 318 1.00 -6.35 -15.54
N ALA A 319 0.24 -5.37 -15.03
CA ALA A 319 0.22 -5.03 -13.62
C ALA A 319 -0.53 -6.10 -12.80
N GLN A 320 -1.62 -6.65 -13.34
CA GLN A 320 -2.36 -7.76 -12.73
C GLN A 320 -1.47 -9.00 -12.57
N GLN A 321 -0.81 -9.43 -13.64
CA GLN A 321 0.07 -10.60 -13.60
C GLN A 321 1.22 -10.41 -12.60
N LEU A 322 1.84 -9.23 -12.58
CA LEU A 322 2.92 -8.91 -11.63
C LEU A 322 2.41 -8.89 -10.18
N ALA A 323 1.33 -8.18 -9.90
CA ALA A 323 0.80 -8.03 -8.55
C ALA A 323 0.38 -9.39 -7.96
N LEU A 324 -0.34 -10.21 -8.74
CA LEU A 324 -0.74 -11.56 -8.34
C LEU A 324 0.50 -12.44 -8.08
N ARG A 325 1.50 -12.40 -8.96
CA ARG A 325 2.73 -13.16 -8.77
C ARG A 325 3.51 -12.74 -7.53
N ASP A 326 3.70 -11.45 -7.33
CA ASP A 326 4.50 -10.94 -6.22
C ASP A 326 3.78 -11.14 -4.87
N LEU A 327 2.43 -11.06 -4.83
CA LEU A 327 1.63 -11.40 -3.64
C LEU A 327 1.75 -12.90 -3.30
N LEU A 328 1.59 -13.78 -4.29
CA LEU A 328 1.69 -15.22 -4.04
C LEU A 328 3.13 -15.60 -3.64
N ARG A 329 4.14 -15.13 -4.38
CA ARG A 329 5.55 -15.38 -4.07
C ARG A 329 5.94 -14.83 -2.71
N GLY A 330 5.49 -13.63 -2.36
CA GLY A 330 5.76 -13.03 -1.05
C GLY A 330 5.10 -13.79 0.10
N SER A 331 3.92 -14.38 -0.12
CA SER A 331 3.25 -15.23 0.89
C SER A 331 3.96 -16.57 1.14
N LEU A 332 4.69 -17.08 0.15
CA LEU A 332 5.48 -18.32 0.22
C LEU A 332 6.96 -18.07 0.60
N ASN A 333 7.41 -16.81 0.63
CA ASN A 333 8.78 -16.47 0.98
C ASN A 333 9.08 -16.86 2.44
N GLU A 334 10.26 -17.43 2.71
CA GLU A 334 10.67 -17.90 4.04
C GLU A 334 10.61 -16.78 5.10
N GLU A 335 10.90 -15.53 4.71
CA GLU A 335 10.92 -14.37 5.62
C GLU A 335 9.53 -13.97 6.15
N VAL A 336 8.47 -14.23 5.38
CA VAL A 336 7.11 -13.73 5.66
C VAL A 336 6.11 -14.87 5.87
N SER A 337 6.35 -16.04 5.28
CA SER A 337 5.40 -17.16 5.24
C SER A 337 4.91 -17.63 6.62
N TRP A 338 5.74 -17.50 7.66
CA TRP A 338 5.37 -17.89 9.03
C TRP A 338 4.22 -17.01 9.57
N ARG A 339 4.06 -15.79 9.06
CA ARG A 339 2.92 -14.89 9.35
C ARG A 339 1.60 -15.39 8.75
N PHE A 340 1.66 -16.28 7.77
CA PHE A 340 0.53 -17.00 7.18
C PHE A 340 0.41 -18.43 7.70
N GLY A 341 1.14 -18.77 8.79
CA GLY A 341 1.04 -20.06 9.46
C GLY A 341 1.97 -21.14 8.90
N SER A 342 2.97 -20.78 8.08
CA SER A 342 4.01 -21.74 7.71
C SER A 342 4.80 -22.16 8.95
N SER A 343 5.22 -23.43 8.97
CA SER A 343 6.27 -23.85 9.87
C SER A 343 7.57 -23.38 9.26
N PRO A 344 8.39 -22.56 9.94
CA PRO A 344 9.68 -22.18 9.39
C PRO A 344 10.45 -23.46 9.08
N ARG A 345 11.02 -23.54 7.87
CA ARG A 345 12.07 -24.53 7.63
C ARG A 345 13.05 -24.41 8.78
N LYS A 346 13.34 -25.54 9.42
CA LYS A 346 14.55 -25.68 10.23
C LYS A 346 15.65 -25.31 9.26
N ARG A 347 16.11 -24.06 9.31
CA ARG A 347 17.20 -23.59 8.48
C ARG A 347 18.24 -24.68 8.64
N GLU A 348 18.50 -25.45 7.58
CA GLU A 348 19.85 -25.96 7.42
C GLU A 348 20.62 -24.67 7.39
N VAL A 349 21.17 -24.31 8.54
CA VAL A 349 22.10 -23.21 8.66
C VAL A 349 23.08 -23.54 7.55
N ARG A 350 22.95 -22.87 6.40
CA ARG A 350 24.07 -22.70 5.46
C ARG A 350 25.19 -22.39 6.41
N ARG A 351 26.14 -23.31 6.50
CA ARG A 351 27.22 -23.35 7.49
C ARG A 351 28.08 -22.09 7.35
N THR A 352 27.54 -20.94 7.69
CA THR A 352 28.27 -19.85 8.28
C THR A 352 28.09 -20.11 9.76
N THR A 353 28.74 -21.17 10.25
CA THR A 353 29.31 -21.07 11.58
C THR A 353 30.03 -19.72 11.57
N PRO A 354 29.70 -18.76 12.45
CA PRO A 354 30.63 -17.67 12.66
C PRO A 354 32.01 -18.32 12.86
N PHE A 355 33.08 -17.75 12.28
CA PHE A 355 34.42 -18.26 12.53
C PHE A 355 34.66 -18.17 14.04
N VAL A 356 34.34 -19.24 14.77
CA VAL A 356 34.69 -19.38 16.17
C VAL A 356 36.17 -19.67 16.17
N ALA A 357 36.94 -18.83 16.86
CA ALA A 357 38.37 -19.08 16.98
C ALA A 357 38.53 -20.45 17.67
N LEU A 358 39.25 -21.37 17.02
CA LEU A 358 39.52 -22.72 17.54
C LEU A 358 40.02 -22.70 18.99
N LEU A 359 40.73 -21.65 19.39
CA LEU A 359 41.21 -21.45 20.75
C LEU A 359 40.07 -21.25 21.75
N GLU A 360 39.05 -20.46 21.43
CA GLU A 360 37.90 -20.21 22.32
C GLU A 360 37.05 -21.47 22.50
N GLU A 361 36.92 -22.28 21.45
CA GLU A 361 36.21 -23.55 21.53
C GLU A 361 37.03 -24.60 22.32
N ASN A 362 38.35 -24.67 22.11
CA ASN A 362 39.24 -25.52 22.90
C ASN A 362 39.29 -25.15 24.39
N GLN A 363 39.21 -23.86 24.72
CA GLN A 363 39.15 -23.38 26.11
C GLN A 363 37.91 -23.88 26.86
N LYS A 364 36.77 -24.06 26.18
CA LYS A 364 35.54 -24.63 26.78
C LYS A 364 35.73 -26.10 27.19
N PHE A 365 36.53 -26.85 26.45
CA PHE A 365 36.82 -28.25 26.76
C PHE A 365 37.87 -28.40 27.87
N ALA A 366 38.81 -27.46 27.99
CA ALA A 366 39.91 -27.52 28.95
C ALA A 366 39.47 -27.59 30.42
N THR A 367 38.33 -26.98 30.79
CA THR A 367 37.81 -26.98 32.16
C THR A 367 36.85 -28.12 32.47
N SER A 368 36.36 -28.85 31.45
CA SER A 368 35.32 -29.88 31.58
C SER A 368 35.81 -31.32 31.46
N ILE A 369 37.06 -31.53 31.01
CA ILE A 369 37.66 -32.86 30.95
C ILE A 369 38.28 -33.16 32.31
N ASN A 370 37.44 -33.64 33.25
CA ASN A 370 37.95 -34.42 34.37
C ASN A 370 38.45 -35.75 33.78
N PHE A 371 39.74 -35.79 33.41
CA PHE A 371 40.41 -37.01 32.99
C PHE A 371 40.16 -38.10 34.06
N PRO A 372 39.54 -39.25 33.72
CA PRO A 372 39.75 -40.42 34.55
C PRO A 372 41.26 -40.70 34.56
N GLN A 373 41.82 -41.10 35.71
CA GLN A 373 43.25 -41.22 35.99
C GLN A 373 44.00 -42.28 35.16
N SER A 374 43.77 -42.38 33.85
CA SER A 374 44.47 -43.28 32.93
C SER A 374 44.88 -42.55 31.65
N PRO A 375 46.12 -42.77 31.17
CA PRO A 375 46.72 -41.96 30.10
C PRO A 375 46.28 -42.37 28.68
N SER A 376 45.24 -43.19 28.52
CA SER A 376 44.83 -43.69 27.20
C SER A 376 43.33 -43.49 26.94
N SER A 377 43.09 -42.65 25.93
CA SER A 377 41.83 -42.43 25.21
C SER A 377 40.77 -41.53 25.88
N ILE A 378 40.37 -40.49 25.14
CA ILE A 378 39.07 -39.84 25.29
C ILE A 378 38.00 -40.92 25.01
N VAL A 379 37.00 -41.05 25.87
CA VAL A 379 35.97 -42.12 25.85
C VAL A 379 35.17 -42.19 24.52
N ARG A 380 35.27 -41.18 23.64
CA ARG A 380 34.55 -41.12 22.36
C ARG A 380 35.46 -40.72 21.20
N VAL A 381 35.23 -41.31 20.02
CA VAL A 381 35.99 -41.10 18.76
C VAL A 381 35.48 -39.85 18.00
N GLY A 382 35.19 -38.76 18.72
CA GLY A 382 34.69 -37.51 18.16
C GLY A 382 33.16 -37.31 18.21
N VAL A 383 32.69 -36.22 17.60
CA VAL A 383 31.27 -35.82 17.51
C VAL A 383 30.82 -35.91 16.05
N ILE A 384 29.70 -36.59 15.79
CA ILE A 384 29.06 -36.58 14.46
C ILE A 384 28.28 -35.28 14.29
N GLY A 385 28.74 -34.40 13.39
CA GLY A 385 28.11 -33.10 13.13
C GLY A 385 28.37 -32.09 14.25
N SER A 386 27.38 -31.26 14.58
CA SER A 386 27.49 -30.17 15.56
C SER A 386 26.78 -30.43 16.89
N GLY A 387 26.39 -31.68 17.19
CA GLY A 387 25.66 -32.02 18.41
C GLY A 387 24.19 -31.54 18.43
N LEU A 388 23.66 -31.24 19.62
CA LEU A 388 22.28 -30.78 19.85
C LEU A 388 21.98 -29.52 19.02
N ARG A 389 21.00 -29.61 18.13
CA ARG A 389 20.60 -28.48 17.27
C ARG A 389 19.84 -27.45 18.10
N SER A 390 20.45 -26.32 18.46
CA SER A 390 19.73 -25.17 19.00
C SER A 390 19.13 -24.37 17.85
N VAL A 391 17.90 -24.71 17.44
CA VAL A 391 17.14 -23.85 16.52
C VAL A 391 16.37 -22.88 17.39
N VAL A 392 16.67 -21.58 17.29
CA VAL A 392 15.84 -20.54 17.90
C VAL A 392 14.49 -20.60 17.19
N PRO A 393 13.38 -20.93 17.88
CA PRO A 393 12.07 -20.90 17.26
C PRO A 393 11.73 -19.46 16.86
N PRO A 394 10.99 -19.25 15.76
CA PRO A 394 10.50 -17.92 15.42
C PRO A 394 9.59 -17.40 16.55
N PRO A 395 9.40 -16.08 16.62
CA PRO A 395 8.46 -15.50 17.57
C PRO A 395 7.05 -16.07 17.35
N ALA A 396 6.41 -16.49 18.44
CA ALA A 396 5.06 -17.02 18.38
C ALA A 396 4.07 -15.93 17.93
N ILE A 397 3.28 -16.22 16.89
CA ILE A 397 2.16 -15.36 16.45
C ILE A 397 0.86 -15.98 16.97
N ALA A 398 -0.05 -15.14 17.46
CA ALA A 398 -1.41 -15.55 17.80
C ALA A 398 -2.15 -16.12 16.58
N ALA A 399 -2.90 -17.22 16.77
CA ALA A 399 -3.63 -17.87 15.69
C ALA A 399 -4.61 -16.94 14.97
N GLU A 400 -5.27 -16.04 15.70
CA GLU A 400 -6.20 -15.04 15.15
C GLU A 400 -5.52 -14.09 14.15
N GLN A 401 -4.29 -13.66 14.44
CA GLN A 401 -3.51 -12.80 13.57
C GLN A 401 -3.15 -13.52 12.26
N VAL A 402 -2.85 -14.82 12.34
CA VAL A 402 -2.57 -15.67 11.16
C VAL A 402 -3.81 -15.81 10.29
N VAL A 403 -4.97 -16.06 10.89
CA VAL A 403 -6.26 -16.14 10.17
C VAL A 403 -6.57 -14.81 9.49
N LEU A 404 -6.42 -13.68 10.19
CA LEU A 404 -6.62 -12.35 9.62
C LEU A 404 -5.65 -12.09 8.46
N ASN A 405 -4.36 -12.43 8.59
CA ASN A 405 -3.38 -12.27 7.51
C ASN A 405 -3.79 -13.04 6.25
N LYS A 406 -4.20 -14.31 6.43
CA LYS A 406 -4.68 -15.15 5.32
C LYS A 406 -5.90 -14.51 4.66
N GLN A 407 -6.89 -14.10 5.45
CA GLN A 407 -8.10 -13.46 4.93
C GLN A 407 -7.76 -12.20 4.12
N LEU A 408 -6.92 -11.30 4.65
CA LEU A 408 -6.48 -10.09 3.94
C LEU A 408 -5.75 -10.42 2.62
N LEU A 409 -4.94 -11.48 2.60
CA LEU A 409 -4.28 -11.96 1.38
C LEU A 409 -5.30 -12.45 0.34
N LEU A 410 -6.26 -13.30 0.75
CA LEU A 410 -7.28 -13.82 -0.16
C LEU A 410 -8.16 -12.68 -0.72
N GLU A 411 -8.59 -11.75 0.15
CA GLU A 411 -9.36 -10.57 -0.26
C GLU A 411 -8.56 -9.69 -1.23
N THR A 412 -7.26 -9.48 -0.97
CA THR A 412 -6.40 -8.71 -1.88
C THR A 412 -6.24 -9.40 -3.24
N LEU A 413 -6.04 -10.72 -3.27
CA LEU A 413 -6.00 -11.48 -4.52
C LEU A 413 -7.33 -11.38 -5.29
N THR A 414 -8.47 -11.46 -4.60
CA THR A 414 -9.78 -11.27 -5.25
C THR A 414 -9.95 -9.87 -5.80
N ALA A 415 -9.50 -8.83 -5.08
CA ALA A 415 -9.57 -7.45 -5.54
C ALA A 415 -8.71 -7.21 -6.79
N CYS A 416 -7.54 -7.85 -6.89
CA CYS A 416 -6.69 -7.82 -8.09
C CYS A 416 -7.32 -8.56 -9.29
N CYS A 417 -8.20 -9.54 -9.04
CA CYS A 417 -8.88 -10.33 -10.07
C CYS A 417 -10.19 -9.69 -10.55
N ALA A 418 -10.80 -8.83 -9.73
CA ALA A 418 -11.98 -8.05 -10.07
C ALA A 418 -11.60 -6.73 -10.77
N LEU A 419 -12.46 -6.24 -11.67
CA LEU A 419 -12.36 -4.90 -12.25
C LEU A 419 -12.64 -3.82 -11.19
N PRO A 420 -12.22 -2.55 -11.43
CA PRO A 420 -11.93 -1.59 -10.37
C PRO A 420 -13.15 -1.16 -9.56
N TRP A 421 -12.90 -0.67 -8.35
CA TRP A 421 -13.91 -0.09 -7.47
C TRP A 421 -14.42 1.22 -8.08
N VAL A 422 -15.75 1.39 -8.12
CA VAL A 422 -16.41 2.64 -8.52
C VAL A 422 -17.20 3.14 -7.31
N ASN A 423 -16.91 4.35 -6.83
CA ASN A 423 -17.58 4.98 -5.68
C ASN A 423 -17.60 4.12 -4.40
N ASP A 424 -16.44 3.60 -3.97
CA ASP A 424 -16.30 2.75 -2.77
C ASP A 424 -17.16 1.48 -2.76
N GLN A 425 -17.67 1.08 -3.93
CA GLN A 425 -18.30 -0.21 -4.16
C GLN A 425 -17.60 -0.95 -5.30
N PRO A 426 -17.52 -2.28 -5.25
CA PRO A 426 -17.07 -3.06 -6.39
C PRO A 426 -18.01 -2.79 -7.58
N ALA A 427 -17.44 -2.43 -8.74
CA ALA A 427 -18.18 -2.25 -10.00
C ALA A 427 -19.05 -3.50 -10.31
N PRO A 428 -20.11 -3.38 -11.14
CA PRO A 428 -20.95 -4.53 -11.52
C PRO A 428 -20.07 -5.71 -11.92
N ARG A 429 -20.23 -6.81 -11.17
CA ARG A 429 -19.32 -7.97 -11.10
C ARG A 429 -18.98 -8.51 -12.49
N THR A 430 -17.91 -8.05 -13.11
CA THR A 430 -17.29 -8.78 -14.20
C THR A 430 -16.67 -10.07 -13.68
N SER A 431 -16.64 -11.09 -14.53
CA SER A 431 -16.20 -12.43 -14.14
C SER A 431 -14.73 -12.43 -13.69
N PRO A 432 -14.40 -12.82 -12.43
CA PRO A 432 -13.02 -12.87 -11.92
C PRO A 432 -12.20 -14.04 -12.51
N VAL A 433 -12.78 -14.79 -13.46
CA VAL A 433 -12.21 -16.02 -14.02
C VAL A 433 -10.86 -15.81 -14.69
N ALA A 434 -10.67 -14.70 -15.43
CA ALA A 434 -9.40 -14.42 -16.10
C ALA A 434 -8.25 -14.21 -15.10
N GLY A 435 -8.49 -13.42 -14.05
CA GLY A 435 -7.50 -13.20 -12.98
C GLY A 435 -7.24 -14.47 -12.16
N MET A 436 -8.29 -15.22 -11.81
CA MET A 436 -8.13 -16.47 -11.07
C MET A 436 -7.44 -17.59 -11.85
N LYS A 437 -7.57 -17.60 -13.18
CA LYS A 437 -6.74 -18.45 -14.04
C LYS A 437 -5.25 -18.11 -13.88
N ILE A 438 -4.89 -16.83 -13.81
CA ILE A 438 -3.49 -16.41 -13.59
C ILE A 438 -3.02 -16.91 -12.22
N VAL A 439 -3.82 -16.73 -11.17
CA VAL A 439 -3.52 -17.26 -9.82
C VAL A 439 -3.28 -18.77 -9.87
N ALA A 440 -4.16 -19.52 -10.52
CA ALA A 440 -4.06 -20.97 -10.63
C ALA A 440 -2.76 -21.43 -11.32
N LEU A 441 -2.41 -20.79 -12.44
CA LEU A 441 -1.19 -21.10 -13.19
C LEU A 441 0.08 -20.73 -12.39
N LEU A 442 0.07 -19.58 -11.71
CA LEU A 442 1.18 -19.17 -10.86
C LEU A 442 1.37 -20.12 -9.67
N LEU A 443 0.28 -20.58 -9.03
CA LEU A 443 0.36 -21.59 -7.97
C LEU A 443 1.05 -22.87 -8.45
N VAL A 444 0.71 -23.34 -9.65
CA VAL A 444 1.39 -24.50 -10.25
C VAL A 444 2.86 -24.20 -10.47
N GLU A 445 3.21 -23.05 -11.03
CA GLU A 445 4.61 -22.64 -11.29
C GLU A 445 5.44 -22.58 -9.99
N MET A 446 4.87 -22.05 -8.90
CA MET A 446 5.62 -21.88 -7.64
C MET A 446 5.72 -23.15 -6.80
N VAL A 447 4.75 -24.07 -6.92
CA VAL A 447 4.69 -25.29 -6.09
C VAL A 447 5.26 -26.50 -6.84
N SER A 448 5.00 -26.61 -8.14
CA SER A 448 5.59 -27.65 -8.99
C SER A 448 6.79 -27.09 -9.73
N SER A 449 7.99 -27.35 -9.20
CA SER A 449 9.26 -26.93 -9.82
C SER A 449 9.52 -27.59 -11.18
N ASP A 450 8.80 -28.66 -11.51
CA ASP A 450 8.91 -29.41 -12.76
C ASP A 450 7.69 -29.16 -13.67
N VAL A 451 7.95 -29.01 -14.97
CA VAL A 451 6.94 -28.83 -16.03
C VAL A 451 6.55 -30.18 -16.63
N MET A 452 7.37 -31.21 -16.44
CA MET A 452 7.08 -32.56 -16.92
C MET A 452 5.81 -33.11 -16.25
N PHE A 453 4.90 -33.63 -17.08
CA PHE A 453 3.63 -34.22 -16.64
C PHE A 453 2.66 -33.25 -15.94
N ASN A 454 2.68 -31.96 -16.33
CA ASN A 454 1.67 -30.96 -15.93
C ASN A 454 0.44 -30.93 -16.86
N GLY A 455 0.31 -31.91 -17.75
CA GLY A 455 -0.85 -32.04 -18.63
C GLY A 455 -2.15 -32.20 -17.84
N LEU A 456 -3.27 -31.79 -18.46
CA LEU A 456 -4.61 -31.97 -17.88
C LEU A 456 -4.99 -33.44 -17.62
N PRO A 457 -4.68 -34.40 -18.52
CA PRO A 457 -5.09 -35.80 -18.32
C PRO A 457 -4.46 -36.40 -17.07
N TRP A 458 -5.30 -37.04 -16.25
CA TRP A 458 -4.82 -37.89 -15.18
C TRP A 458 -4.33 -39.21 -15.81
N PRO A 459 -3.15 -39.71 -15.48
CA PRO A 459 -2.62 -40.95 -16.03
C PRO A 459 -3.05 -42.13 -15.18
N ASP A 460 -2.67 -43.31 -15.65
CA ASP A 460 -2.90 -44.55 -14.96
C ASP A 460 -2.15 -44.62 -13.62
N GLU A 461 -2.69 -45.43 -12.71
CA GLU A 461 -2.14 -45.59 -11.36
C GLU A 461 -0.70 -46.12 -11.36
N ASP A 462 -0.31 -46.94 -12.33
CA ASP A 462 1.06 -47.42 -12.44
C ASP A 462 2.06 -46.29 -12.69
N PHE A 463 1.61 -45.18 -13.30
CA PHE A 463 2.44 -44.01 -13.55
C PHE A 463 2.78 -43.24 -12.26
N LEU A 464 2.04 -43.46 -11.16
CA LEU A 464 2.33 -42.85 -9.85
C LEU A 464 3.73 -43.21 -9.34
N LYS A 465 4.25 -44.38 -9.74
CA LYS A 465 5.60 -44.83 -9.38
C LYS A 465 6.69 -43.93 -10.00
N VAL A 466 6.39 -43.26 -11.12
CA VAL A 466 7.32 -42.39 -11.84
C VAL A 466 7.35 -40.99 -11.25
N THR A 467 6.21 -40.47 -10.77
CA THR A 467 6.09 -39.09 -10.26
C THR A 467 6.22 -38.97 -8.74
N MET A 468 6.54 -40.06 -8.04
CA MET A 468 6.53 -40.14 -6.57
C MET A 468 7.31 -39.00 -5.88
N GLU A 469 8.53 -38.70 -6.31
CA GLU A 469 9.36 -37.65 -5.68
C GLU A 469 8.73 -36.25 -5.84
N ARG A 470 8.22 -35.95 -7.04
CA ARG A 470 7.53 -34.69 -7.32
C ARG A 470 6.26 -34.58 -6.49
N ASP A 471 5.48 -35.65 -6.42
CA ASP A 471 4.21 -35.66 -5.71
C ASP A 471 4.44 -35.53 -4.19
N LEU A 472 5.48 -36.17 -3.64
CA LEU A 472 5.94 -35.97 -2.26
C LEU A 472 6.43 -34.54 -1.99
N HIS A 473 7.17 -33.95 -2.93
CA HIS A 473 7.61 -32.55 -2.81
C HIS A 473 6.43 -31.58 -2.76
N ILE A 474 5.45 -31.74 -3.66
CA ILE A 474 4.23 -30.93 -3.66
C ILE A 474 3.47 -31.12 -2.35
N GLN A 475 3.27 -32.36 -1.89
CA GLN A 475 2.64 -32.63 -0.60
C GLN A 475 3.39 -31.96 0.56
N ALA A 476 4.72 -32.00 0.56
CA ALA A 476 5.54 -31.34 1.57
C ALA A 476 5.36 -29.81 1.56
N MET A 477 5.23 -29.19 0.38
CA MET A 477 4.92 -27.76 0.27
C MET A 477 3.57 -27.41 0.92
N PHE A 478 2.53 -28.23 0.75
CA PHE A 478 1.22 -28.04 1.41
C PHE A 478 1.26 -28.21 2.94
N VAL A 479 2.19 -29.02 3.45
CA VAL A 479 2.44 -29.17 4.88
C VAL A 479 3.23 -27.98 5.43
N GLU A 480 4.24 -27.54 4.68
CA GLU A 480 5.10 -26.40 5.04
C GLU A 480 4.33 -25.08 5.02
N HIS A 481 3.48 -24.87 4.00
CA HIS A 481 2.73 -23.65 3.78
C HIS A 481 1.21 -23.92 3.78
N PRO A 482 0.54 -23.91 4.95
CA PRO A 482 -0.90 -24.16 5.04
C PRO A 482 -1.78 -23.19 4.24
N VAL A 483 -1.27 -21.99 3.92
CA VAL A 483 -1.94 -20.99 3.07
C VAL A 483 -2.24 -21.52 1.66
N LEU A 484 -1.50 -22.52 1.18
CA LEU A 484 -1.77 -23.15 -0.13
C LEU A 484 -3.15 -23.81 -0.19
N TRP A 485 -3.65 -24.35 0.93
CA TRP A 485 -5.01 -24.88 1.01
C TRP A 485 -6.06 -23.78 0.84
N ASP A 486 -5.85 -22.65 1.51
CA ASP A 486 -6.72 -21.48 1.43
C ASP A 486 -6.74 -20.90 0.00
N LEU A 487 -5.57 -20.88 -0.66
CA LEU A 487 -5.42 -20.44 -2.05
C LEU A 487 -6.10 -21.40 -3.04
N LEU A 488 -5.99 -22.72 -2.84
CA LEU A 488 -6.72 -23.69 -3.67
C LEU A 488 -8.24 -23.59 -3.49
N HIS A 489 -8.71 -23.39 -2.25
CA HIS A 489 -10.13 -23.12 -2.00
C HIS A 489 -10.60 -21.85 -2.73
N LEU A 490 -9.82 -20.77 -2.67
CA LEU A 490 -10.13 -19.55 -3.40
C LEU A 490 -10.23 -19.80 -4.91
N VAL A 491 -9.28 -20.54 -5.50
CA VAL A 491 -9.31 -20.92 -6.92
C VAL A 491 -10.51 -21.83 -7.25
N ALA A 492 -10.89 -22.74 -6.34
CA ALA A 492 -12.05 -23.62 -6.50
C ALA A 492 -13.39 -22.85 -6.52
N SER A 493 -13.49 -21.76 -5.76
CA SER A 493 -14.69 -20.92 -5.71
C SER A 493 -14.98 -20.20 -7.05
N VAL A 494 -13.96 -20.00 -7.89
CA VAL A 494 -14.07 -19.33 -9.20
C VAL A 494 -13.83 -20.32 -10.34
N ARG A 495 -14.90 -20.98 -10.77
CA ARG A 495 -14.88 -22.00 -11.82
C ARG A 495 -14.64 -21.37 -13.21
N PRO A 496 -13.87 -22.02 -14.11
CA PRO A 496 -13.23 -23.34 -14.00
C PRO A 496 -11.75 -23.28 -13.56
N SER A 497 -11.33 -22.27 -12.79
CA SER A 497 -9.91 -21.98 -12.53
C SER A 497 -9.16 -23.17 -11.92
N LEU A 498 -9.84 -23.98 -11.10
CA LEU A 498 -9.25 -25.16 -10.46
C LEU A 498 -8.75 -26.22 -11.45
N CYS A 499 -9.30 -26.30 -12.66
CA CYS A 499 -8.82 -27.22 -13.70
C CYS A 499 -7.34 -26.99 -14.03
N TYR A 500 -6.86 -25.74 -13.94
CA TYR A 500 -5.46 -25.40 -14.16
C TYR A 500 -4.55 -25.86 -13.01
N CYS A 501 -5.08 -26.06 -11.81
CA CYS A 501 -4.35 -26.62 -10.66
C CYS A 501 -4.44 -28.15 -10.56
N SER A 502 -4.96 -28.84 -11.59
CA SER A 502 -5.15 -30.30 -11.61
C SER A 502 -3.90 -31.08 -11.17
N VAL A 503 -2.70 -30.63 -11.57
CA VAL A 503 -1.43 -31.28 -11.18
C VAL A 503 -1.20 -31.28 -9.66
N LEU A 504 -1.58 -30.21 -8.95
CA LEU A 504 -1.42 -30.11 -7.50
C LEU A 504 -2.38 -31.06 -6.79
N LEU A 505 -3.63 -31.09 -7.23
CA LEU A 505 -4.66 -31.98 -6.69
C LEU A 505 -4.27 -33.45 -6.88
N ARG A 506 -3.80 -33.77 -8.09
CA ARG A 506 -3.35 -35.10 -8.45
C ARG A 506 -2.15 -35.54 -7.60
N ALA A 507 -1.14 -34.69 -7.44
CA ALA A 507 0.04 -35.00 -6.63
C ALA A 507 -0.33 -35.31 -5.17
N VAL A 508 -1.13 -34.44 -4.55
CA VAL A 508 -1.61 -34.63 -3.18
C VAL A 508 -2.43 -35.92 -3.05
N MET A 509 -3.30 -36.19 -4.03
CA MET A 509 -4.12 -37.39 -4.03
C MET A 509 -3.29 -38.67 -4.22
N ALA A 510 -2.23 -38.63 -5.05
CA ALA A 510 -1.30 -39.74 -5.24
C ALA A 510 -0.56 -40.11 -3.94
N VAL A 511 -0.10 -39.10 -3.20
CA VAL A 511 0.55 -39.31 -1.90
C VAL A 511 -0.45 -39.86 -0.88
N ALA A 512 -1.68 -39.33 -0.86
CA ALA A 512 -2.75 -39.86 0.00
C ALA A 512 -3.06 -41.34 -0.32
N MET A 513 -3.23 -41.69 -1.59
CA MET A 513 -3.44 -43.09 -2.02
C MET A 513 -2.29 -43.99 -1.58
N THR A 514 -1.04 -43.55 -1.77
CA THR A 514 0.15 -44.31 -1.37
C THR A 514 0.22 -44.50 0.14
N HIS A 515 -0.14 -43.47 0.92
CA HIS A 515 -0.22 -43.58 2.38
C HIS A 515 -1.29 -44.59 2.81
N TRP A 516 -2.54 -44.43 2.35
CA TRP A 516 -3.66 -45.26 2.77
C TRP A 516 -3.50 -46.73 2.36
N ARG A 517 -2.89 -47.00 1.21
CA ARG A 517 -2.54 -48.36 0.76
C ARG A 517 -1.59 -49.08 1.72
N ASN A 518 -0.67 -48.33 2.34
CA ASN A 518 0.40 -48.88 3.19
C ASN A 518 0.16 -48.63 4.69
N CYS A 519 -0.97 -48.04 5.05
CA CYS A 519 -1.30 -47.71 6.43
C CYS A 519 -1.76 -48.96 7.18
N GLN A 520 -1.11 -49.26 8.31
CA GLN A 520 -1.38 -50.43 9.14
C GLN A 520 -2.34 -50.13 10.31
N GLU A 521 -2.86 -48.90 10.38
CA GLU A 521 -3.85 -48.52 11.38
C GLU A 521 -5.18 -49.27 11.17
N LYS A 522 -5.93 -49.46 12.25
CA LYS A 522 -7.24 -50.14 12.16
C LYS A 522 -8.34 -49.25 11.55
N ALA A 523 -8.28 -47.96 11.84
CA ALA A 523 -9.26 -46.97 11.40
C ALA A 523 -8.55 -45.75 10.81
N ALA A 524 -9.15 -45.12 9.79
CA ALA A 524 -8.57 -43.91 9.18
C ALA A 524 -8.47 -42.75 10.18
N ALA A 525 -9.38 -42.69 11.17
CA ALA A 525 -9.37 -41.73 12.28
C ALA A 525 -8.06 -41.72 13.09
N ASN A 526 -7.33 -42.84 13.14
CA ASN A 526 -6.05 -42.93 13.87
C ASN A 526 -4.92 -42.15 13.17
N SER A 527 -5.10 -41.75 11.91
CA SER A 527 -4.13 -40.96 11.13
C SER A 527 -4.69 -39.55 10.82
N PRO A 528 -4.91 -38.68 11.82
CA PRO A 528 -5.70 -37.46 11.67
C PRO A 528 -5.12 -36.46 10.66
N LYS A 529 -3.78 -36.37 10.54
CA LYS A 529 -3.13 -35.46 9.58
C LYS A 529 -3.38 -35.85 8.12
N HIS A 530 -3.26 -37.14 7.82
CA HIS A 530 -3.50 -37.66 6.46
C HIS A 530 -5.00 -37.68 6.14
N LEU A 531 -5.84 -37.95 7.13
CA LEU A 531 -7.29 -37.85 7.01
C LEU A 531 -7.76 -36.44 6.68
N GLU A 532 -7.26 -35.44 7.40
CA GLU A 532 -7.58 -34.04 7.15
C GLU A 532 -7.08 -33.58 5.77
N THR A 533 -5.88 -34.02 5.37
CA THR A 533 -5.34 -33.77 4.01
C THR A 533 -6.26 -34.35 2.93
N THR A 534 -6.68 -35.61 3.11
CA THR A 534 -7.58 -36.33 2.18
C THR A 534 -8.94 -35.64 2.10
N ARG A 535 -9.49 -35.23 3.24
CA ARG A 535 -10.74 -34.47 3.31
C ARG A 535 -10.63 -33.13 2.58
N ARG A 536 -9.55 -32.37 2.79
CA ARG A 536 -9.34 -31.07 2.14
C ARG A 536 -9.28 -31.20 0.62
N VAL A 537 -8.49 -32.14 0.09
CA VAL A 537 -8.39 -32.30 -1.37
C VAL A 537 -9.73 -32.68 -1.98
N LEU A 538 -10.49 -33.59 -1.36
CA LEU A 538 -11.83 -33.96 -1.84
C LEU A 538 -12.83 -32.81 -1.76
N ARG A 539 -12.80 -32.01 -0.68
CA ARG A 539 -13.65 -30.81 -0.55
C ARG A 539 -13.34 -29.78 -1.63
N ILE A 540 -12.06 -29.50 -1.88
CA ILE A 540 -11.63 -28.59 -2.95
C ILE A 540 -12.09 -29.09 -4.33
N MET A 541 -11.91 -30.38 -4.62
CA MET A 541 -12.39 -30.99 -5.87
C MET A 541 -13.91 -30.90 -6.01
N SER A 542 -14.64 -31.08 -4.91
CA SER A 542 -16.11 -30.96 -4.89
C SER A 542 -16.57 -29.52 -5.12
N GLU A 543 -15.94 -28.54 -4.47
CA GLU A 543 -16.26 -27.10 -4.58
C GLU A 543 -16.02 -26.58 -6.01
N GLY A 544 -14.93 -27.03 -6.63
CA GLY A 544 -14.60 -26.76 -8.03
C GLY A 544 -15.43 -27.54 -9.06
N GLN A 545 -16.41 -28.34 -8.64
CA GLN A 545 -17.24 -29.20 -9.51
C GLN A 545 -16.42 -30.15 -10.41
N LEU A 546 -15.35 -30.71 -9.86
CA LEU A 546 -14.62 -31.76 -10.54
C LEU A 546 -15.27 -33.13 -10.33
N LEU A 547 -15.96 -33.32 -9.19
CA LEU A 547 -16.62 -34.56 -8.80
C LEU A 547 -18.15 -34.46 -8.93
N PRO A 548 -18.82 -35.52 -9.42
CA PRO A 548 -20.28 -35.59 -9.49
C PRO A 548 -20.88 -35.93 -8.12
N PRO A 549 -22.11 -35.49 -7.80
CA PRO A 549 -22.88 -36.09 -6.72
C PRO A 549 -23.11 -37.59 -7.00
N PRO A 550 -22.91 -38.51 -6.04
CA PRO A 550 -22.69 -38.33 -4.60
C PRO A 550 -21.21 -38.28 -4.15
N MET A 551 -20.23 -38.41 -5.07
CA MET A 551 -18.78 -38.43 -4.74
C MET A 551 -18.30 -37.14 -4.05
N THR A 552 -19.04 -36.04 -4.21
CA THR A 552 -18.82 -34.78 -3.49
C THR A 552 -18.89 -34.94 -1.98
N SER A 553 -19.72 -35.87 -1.48
CA SER A 553 -19.93 -36.09 -0.05
C SER A 553 -18.95 -37.10 0.57
N THR A 554 -18.11 -37.75 -0.24
CA THR A 554 -17.20 -38.83 0.22
C THR A 554 -16.25 -38.37 1.33
N SER A 555 -15.92 -37.08 1.40
CA SER A 555 -15.06 -36.51 2.45
C SER A 555 -15.65 -36.62 3.88
N GLU A 556 -16.96 -36.80 4.00
CA GLU A 556 -17.67 -36.86 5.30
C GLU A 556 -17.60 -38.25 5.94
N ILE A 557 -17.57 -39.31 5.14
CA ILE A 557 -17.60 -40.69 5.63
C ILE A 557 -16.22 -41.25 5.95
N LEU A 558 -15.13 -40.57 5.54
CA LEU A 558 -13.77 -41.11 5.65
C LEU A 558 -13.37 -41.52 7.07
N GLU A 559 -13.88 -40.85 8.11
CA GLU A 559 -13.54 -41.20 9.50
C GLU A 559 -14.13 -42.54 9.96
N LEU A 560 -15.20 -42.99 9.29
CA LEU A 560 -15.92 -44.23 9.59
C LEU A 560 -15.29 -45.46 8.92
N LEU A 561 -14.28 -45.25 8.07
CA LEU A 561 -13.72 -46.27 7.20
C LEU A 561 -12.35 -46.75 7.66
N THR A 562 -12.00 -47.96 7.25
CA THR A 562 -10.64 -48.47 7.36
C THR A 562 -9.70 -47.80 6.35
N PRO A 563 -8.38 -47.75 6.60
CA PRO A 563 -7.41 -47.20 5.66
C PRO A 563 -7.48 -47.78 4.24
N PHE A 564 -7.70 -49.09 4.13
CA PHE A 564 -7.78 -49.75 2.83
C PHE A 564 -9.05 -49.38 2.06
N GLU A 565 -10.18 -49.23 2.75
CA GLU A 565 -11.42 -48.74 2.13
C GLU A 565 -11.27 -47.30 1.65
N VAL A 566 -10.60 -46.43 2.42
CA VAL A 566 -10.26 -45.07 1.97
C VAL A 566 -9.41 -45.12 0.70
N PHE A 567 -8.39 -45.99 0.65
CA PHE A 567 -7.59 -46.19 -0.56
C PHE A 567 -8.45 -46.61 -1.77
N CYS A 568 -9.35 -47.58 -1.59
CA CYS A 568 -10.28 -48.01 -2.65
C CYS A 568 -11.14 -46.85 -3.16
N LEU A 569 -11.71 -46.04 -2.27
CA LEU A 569 -12.51 -44.88 -2.68
C LEU A 569 -11.70 -43.85 -3.46
N LEU A 570 -10.49 -43.53 -2.99
CA LEU A 570 -9.60 -42.62 -3.72
C LEU A 570 -9.22 -43.18 -5.09
N GLN A 571 -9.05 -44.50 -5.20
CA GLN A 571 -8.79 -45.16 -6.47
C GLN A 571 -9.97 -45.02 -7.45
N ASP A 572 -11.22 -45.13 -6.99
CA ASP A 572 -12.40 -44.89 -7.85
C ASP A 572 -12.46 -43.44 -8.32
N ILE A 573 -12.18 -42.50 -7.41
CA ILE A 573 -12.14 -41.07 -7.73
C ILE A 573 -11.01 -40.78 -8.74
N TRP A 574 -9.85 -41.41 -8.58
CA TRP A 574 -8.74 -41.28 -9.52
C TRP A 574 -9.14 -41.75 -10.92
N GLN A 575 -9.77 -42.92 -11.00
CA GLN A 575 -10.22 -43.51 -12.24
C GLN A 575 -11.31 -42.67 -12.90
N TYR A 576 -12.24 -42.12 -12.11
CA TYR A 576 -13.22 -41.14 -12.57
C TYR A 576 -12.54 -39.91 -13.18
N MET A 577 -11.54 -39.33 -12.50
CA MET A 577 -10.84 -38.12 -12.98
C MET A 577 -10.00 -38.37 -14.24
N ARG A 578 -9.49 -39.59 -14.42
CA ARG A 578 -8.84 -40.02 -15.66
C ARG A 578 -9.82 -40.09 -16.82
N ASP A 579 -10.96 -40.76 -16.63
CA ASP A 579 -11.95 -40.94 -17.67
C ASP A 579 -12.72 -39.61 -17.95
N ASN A 580 -12.82 -38.73 -16.94
CA ASN A 580 -13.48 -37.41 -17.00
C ASN A 580 -12.50 -36.26 -16.72
N VAL A 581 -11.54 -36.08 -17.62
CA VAL A 581 -10.45 -35.09 -17.48
C VAL A 581 -10.99 -33.69 -17.13
N PRO A 582 -10.47 -33.03 -16.07
CA PRO A 582 -10.93 -31.71 -15.66
C PRO A 582 -10.52 -30.65 -16.70
N SER A 583 -11.43 -30.35 -17.63
CA SER A 583 -11.23 -29.39 -18.70
C SER A 583 -12.12 -28.15 -18.52
N PRO A 584 -11.59 -26.93 -18.72
CA PRO A 584 -12.40 -25.72 -18.74
C PRO A 584 -13.57 -25.76 -19.73
N ALA A 585 -13.46 -26.55 -20.81
CA ALA A 585 -14.51 -26.70 -21.83
C ALA A 585 -15.79 -27.37 -21.31
N LEU A 586 -15.73 -28.05 -20.15
CA LEU A 586 -16.89 -28.71 -19.53
C LEU A 586 -17.80 -27.73 -18.77
N PHE A 587 -17.40 -26.47 -18.64
CA PHE A 587 -18.12 -25.46 -17.89
C PHE A 587 -18.84 -24.49 -18.82
N ALA A 588 -20.14 -24.31 -18.61
CA ALA A 588 -20.99 -23.43 -19.40
C ALA A 588 -21.64 -22.36 -18.50
N PRO A 589 -21.98 -21.17 -19.04
CA PRO A 589 -22.80 -20.21 -18.32
C PRO A 589 -24.20 -20.78 -18.05
N GLN A 590 -24.73 -20.55 -16.84
CA GLN A 590 -26.02 -21.09 -16.42
C GLN A 590 -27.17 -20.50 -17.26
N LYS A 591 -28.02 -21.37 -17.82
CA LYS A 591 -29.12 -20.95 -18.72
C LYS A 591 -30.38 -20.42 -18.02
N ASN A 592 -30.60 -20.72 -16.72
CA ASN A 592 -31.90 -20.54 -16.05
C ASN A 592 -31.88 -19.66 -14.76
N GLY A 593 -30.86 -18.84 -14.53
CA GLY A 593 -30.81 -17.93 -13.38
C GLY A 593 -31.05 -16.48 -13.79
N ALA A 594 -32.14 -15.87 -13.32
CA ALA A 594 -32.40 -14.45 -13.49
C ALA A 594 -31.23 -13.59 -12.95
N ALA A 595 -30.75 -12.67 -13.79
CA ALA A 595 -29.82 -11.58 -13.49
C ALA A 595 -28.40 -11.93 -12.98
N GLY A 596 -27.41 -11.85 -13.89
CA GLY A 596 -26.27 -10.94 -13.68
C GLY A 596 -24.95 -11.45 -13.10
N GLY A 597 -24.67 -12.75 -13.03
CA GLY A 597 -23.35 -13.24 -12.55
C GLY A 597 -22.64 -14.10 -13.60
N GLY A 598 -21.48 -13.69 -14.09
CA GLY A 598 -20.65 -14.45 -15.04
C GLY A 598 -20.00 -15.73 -14.46
N GLN A 599 -20.79 -16.53 -13.72
CA GLN A 599 -20.39 -17.75 -13.04
C GLN A 599 -20.63 -18.96 -13.95
N LEU A 600 -19.61 -19.80 -14.07
CA LEU A 600 -19.60 -20.97 -14.94
C LEU A 600 -19.90 -22.23 -14.13
N TRP A 601 -20.69 -23.13 -14.71
CA TRP A 601 -21.17 -24.34 -14.05
C TRP A 601 -20.93 -25.56 -14.94
N ARG A 602 -20.58 -26.69 -14.30
CA ARG A 602 -20.51 -27.98 -14.97
C ARG A 602 -21.80 -28.75 -14.72
N GLU A 603 -22.47 -29.16 -15.79
CA GLU A 603 -23.63 -30.06 -15.71
C GLU A 603 -23.14 -31.51 -15.71
N PHE A 604 -23.48 -32.25 -14.66
CA PHE A 604 -23.28 -33.70 -14.61
C PHE A 604 -24.52 -34.37 -15.20
N LYS A 605 -24.36 -35.04 -16.35
CA LYS A 605 -25.45 -35.84 -16.91
C LYS A 605 -25.63 -37.09 -16.05
N PRO A 606 -26.86 -37.49 -15.69
CA PRO A 606 -27.14 -38.70 -14.93
C PRO A 606 -26.95 -39.98 -15.77
N ASP A 607 -25.96 -39.99 -16.66
CA ASP A 607 -25.71 -41.10 -17.56
C ASP A 607 -25.16 -42.29 -16.76
N ASN A 608 -25.53 -43.51 -17.15
CA ASN A 608 -25.21 -44.73 -16.41
C ASN A 608 -23.69 -44.98 -16.20
N GLY A 609 -22.82 -44.25 -16.91
CA GLY A 609 -21.36 -44.38 -16.86
C GLY A 609 -20.73 -44.05 -15.50
N ASP A 610 -21.35 -43.18 -14.69
CA ASP A 610 -20.79 -42.77 -13.40
C ASP A 610 -21.08 -43.79 -12.28
N ARG A 611 -22.10 -44.65 -12.46
CA ARG A 611 -22.49 -45.67 -11.47
C ARG A 611 -21.38 -46.68 -11.20
N LYS A 612 -20.53 -46.98 -12.19
CA LYS A 612 -19.43 -47.95 -12.04
C LYS A 612 -18.42 -47.53 -10.96
N TYR A 613 -18.22 -46.23 -10.74
CA TYR A 613 -17.33 -45.69 -9.71
C TYR A 613 -17.97 -45.61 -8.33
N LEU A 614 -19.30 -45.74 -8.26
CA LEU A 614 -20.07 -45.66 -7.03
C LEU A 614 -20.40 -47.03 -6.43
N GLU A 615 -20.31 -48.11 -7.22
CA GLU A 615 -20.67 -49.45 -6.76
C GLU A 615 -19.76 -49.92 -5.62
N ARG A 616 -18.45 -49.66 -5.71
CA ARG A 616 -17.52 -49.99 -4.62
C ARG A 616 -17.79 -49.17 -3.36
N LEU A 617 -18.13 -47.89 -3.51
CA LEU A 617 -18.61 -47.05 -2.39
C LEU A 617 -19.86 -47.64 -1.75
N ARG A 618 -20.84 -48.04 -2.56
CA ARG A 618 -22.09 -48.67 -2.08
C ARG A 618 -21.79 -49.93 -1.26
N MET A 619 -20.93 -50.81 -1.78
CA MET A 619 -20.53 -52.04 -1.09
C MET A 619 -19.81 -51.78 0.22
N ILE A 620 -18.89 -50.80 0.27
CA ILE A 620 -18.18 -50.39 1.49
C ILE A 620 -19.15 -49.83 2.54
N MET A 621 -20.16 -49.05 2.13
CA MET A 621 -21.14 -48.52 3.07
C MET A 621 -22.09 -49.61 3.59
N ILE A 622 -22.41 -50.62 2.78
CA ILE A 622 -23.20 -51.78 3.20
C ILE A 622 -22.40 -52.68 4.15
N SER A 623 -21.10 -52.91 3.89
CA SER A 623 -20.25 -53.70 4.79
C SER A 623 -20.07 -53.03 6.15
N ASN A 624 -20.13 -51.69 6.19
CA ASN A 624 -20.06 -50.88 7.40
C ASN A 624 -21.42 -50.27 7.77
N ILE A 625 -22.53 -50.98 7.55
CA ILE A 625 -23.87 -50.41 7.74
C ILE A 625 -24.13 -49.96 9.19
N GLU A 626 -23.47 -50.60 10.16
CA GLU A 626 -23.56 -50.23 11.58
C GLU A 626 -23.13 -48.77 11.84
N THR A 627 -22.13 -48.27 11.12
CA THR A 627 -21.62 -46.90 11.26
C THR A 627 -22.09 -45.97 10.14
N CYS A 628 -22.17 -46.48 8.90
CA CYS A 628 -22.52 -45.70 7.71
C CYS A 628 -24.03 -45.60 7.46
N GLY A 629 -24.86 -46.41 8.13
CA GLY A 629 -26.31 -46.47 7.94
C GLY A 629 -27.03 -45.12 7.98
N PRO A 630 -26.76 -44.23 8.97
CA PRO A 630 -27.38 -42.91 9.03
C PRO A 630 -27.06 -42.00 7.85
N VAL A 631 -25.92 -42.21 7.19
CA VAL A 631 -25.44 -41.37 6.07
C VAL A 631 -25.76 -42.02 4.71
N PHE A 632 -26.11 -43.30 4.67
CA PHE A 632 -26.34 -44.07 3.43
C PHE A 632 -27.35 -43.40 2.48
N GLN A 633 -28.46 -42.90 3.03
CA GLN A 633 -29.52 -42.23 2.27
C GLN A 633 -29.04 -40.94 1.58
N LYS A 634 -27.98 -40.28 2.09
CA LYS A 634 -27.40 -39.09 1.47
C LYS A 634 -26.66 -39.42 0.17
N PHE A 635 -26.14 -40.63 0.03
CA PHE A 635 -25.38 -41.06 -1.13
C PHE A 635 -26.24 -41.81 -2.15
N PHE A 636 -27.18 -42.62 -1.68
CA PHE A 636 -28.02 -43.46 -2.51
C PHE A 636 -29.48 -43.23 -2.12
N SER A 637 -30.25 -42.61 -3.01
CA SER A 637 -31.70 -42.58 -2.90
C SER A 637 -32.22 -44.02 -2.84
N ILE A 638 -32.89 -44.36 -1.76
CA ILE A 638 -33.68 -45.59 -1.65
C ILE A 638 -35.05 -45.19 -2.18
N ASP A 639 -35.33 -45.53 -3.45
CA ASP A 639 -36.69 -45.46 -3.98
C ASP A 639 -37.53 -46.61 -3.42
#